data_AF-A0A1C6ATS9-F1
#
_entry.id   AF-A0A1C6ATS9-F1
#
_cell.length_a   1.000
_cell.length_b   1.000
_cell.length_c   1.000
_cell.angle_alpha   90.00
_cell.angle_beta   90.00
_cell.angle_gamma   90.00
#
_symmetry.space_group_name_H-M   'P 1'
#
loop_
_entity.id
_entity.type
_entity.pdbx_description
1 polymer ?
#
loop_
_entity_poly.entity_id
_entity_poly.type
_entity_poly.pdbx_seq_one_letter_code
_entity_poly.pdbx_strand_id
1 'polypeptide(L)'
;MVKSEVKEIIRRLKKKEIRIFDVPEEYKNDIQIVTFERKAGFRITGKRGFDIISNSFFVEETLIYLDTDGVEQKRGVFLSFDNFDSYFEFLNGDIYDNACYTFCPFSRISISKKIDAKNLMARKAFIEDTIDEYSLSLSNEEKEKYEKGKQIHKYCQQWSKKFNNCSSYDELVKVVGNYQKSKIASIVDVSFFFFQYIFADVKDKQRFSIIMDYMSSGAYPKCKIINALCSIYNPDDVMQSYDYSLGVKGTIYKHKKKLKEYICRLKNGEIKFYSKSFFDKETHYYCEETQGYLEDNKSTIYRYFETFDEFARYRNGDLTYCDLSGALECDADFSNYIIDETTKLPVHTNTEVTYSIKKYYQNRKFYVTQQWCNTSGSVIKEYKHSFDYFFDFVAFLKGDLSEANLLFCDGLDNLAQWDFIDFTGVKMKSSLCEKFGLQYDTYAINLNVIESFECIEKNESETALVLQSSRDLVSEVAGRDLSNFDLAFDNKCQRVHYISDLHLMHRIKNAGCRSKEDVIYVIQKIVDTIANEAESLLLIDGDVASDIGIFQLFVKILSKTLRRNTQVVFTLGNHELWSFSGFQIEQIVSKYRTILEEYGMYLLHNDLLYKEDCDLLAEPKTGTHLIKYHDLCQMNEAQISDCLRSARYVIFGGLGFSGYNMEFNANNGIYRMTMDRDTEIKESKIFEDLYNRLRPILSNKNTIILTHTPKKDWCREAGPDKNYVYVSGHTHRNFFHDDGEYIVYSDNQVGYHSENPHLKTFLIDNDYDCFSDYEDGIFEITSEQYKNFYRGKNISMTFQREVNVLYMLKKNGYYCFIHKSRSGSLTILNGGAMKKLEIQDVQYYYDNMDSMISTIKKPLDEFTSFQKRIADMVKRIGGVGTIHGSIIDIDFRNHIYVNPFDLSITGYWASNIINKIVYPSIPALLEKNCPTIFGEYVKLLKGNSENPLAPKQQTNVAILPQTYLDTDIYRASREINKMQKLHSNILSSWYEDTLHKRPQIEIT
;
A
#
# COMPACT_ATOMS: atom_id res chain seq x y z
N MET A 1 24.42 32.47 -20.60
CA MET A 1 23.64 31.37 -21.20
C MET A 1 22.16 31.45 -20.82
N VAL A 2 21.81 31.50 -19.53
CA VAL A 2 20.42 31.61 -18.99
C VAL A 2 19.47 32.57 -19.74
N LYS A 3 19.88 33.82 -20.04
CA LYS A 3 19.04 34.79 -20.80
C LYS A 3 18.69 34.34 -22.22
N SER A 4 19.47 33.43 -22.81
CA SER A 4 19.22 32.86 -24.15
C SER A 4 18.16 31.77 -24.10
N GLU A 5 18.19 30.94 -23.05
CA GLU A 5 17.29 29.80 -22.87
C GLU A 5 15.87 30.24 -22.49
N VAL A 6 15.73 31.22 -21.59
CA VAL A 6 14.44 31.82 -21.24
C VAL A 6 13.73 32.41 -22.47
N LYS A 7 14.48 33.12 -23.33
CA LYS A 7 13.94 33.65 -24.59
C LYS A 7 13.48 32.56 -25.54
N GLU A 8 14.21 31.45 -25.60
CA GLU A 8 13.86 30.30 -26.43
C GLU A 8 12.60 29.60 -25.90
N ILE A 9 12.45 29.41 -24.59
CA ILE A 9 11.24 28.85 -23.98
C ILE A 9 10.03 29.73 -24.32
N ILE A 10 10.13 31.05 -24.12
CA ILE A 10 9.05 31.99 -24.48
C ILE A 10 8.72 31.91 -25.98
N ARG A 11 9.74 31.79 -26.85
CA ARG A 11 9.54 31.62 -28.31
C ARG A 11 8.75 30.34 -28.62
N ARG A 12 9.12 29.22 -27.99
CA ARG A 12 8.47 27.92 -28.18
C ARG A 12 7.03 27.93 -27.67
N LEU A 13 6.77 28.54 -26.50
CA LEU A 13 5.41 28.74 -25.97
C LEU A 13 4.54 29.58 -26.92
N LYS A 14 5.07 30.70 -27.45
CA LYS A 14 4.37 31.53 -28.44
C LYS A 14 3.97 30.78 -29.70
N LYS A 15 4.82 29.86 -30.16
CA LYS A 15 4.57 29.04 -31.35
C LYS A 15 3.76 27.77 -31.06
N LYS A 16 3.37 27.53 -29.80
CA LYS A 16 2.73 26.29 -29.34
C LYS A 16 3.57 25.03 -29.61
N GLU A 17 4.90 25.18 -29.66
CA GLU A 17 5.86 24.06 -29.82
C GLU A 17 6.04 23.28 -28.51
N ILE A 18 5.72 23.91 -27.37
CA ILE A 18 5.66 23.30 -26.03
C ILE A 18 4.44 23.83 -25.29
N ARG A 19 3.91 23.06 -24.35
CA ARG A 19 2.84 23.47 -23.43
C ARG A 19 3.45 24.14 -22.20
N ILE A 20 2.63 24.86 -21.45
CA ILE A 20 3.04 25.47 -20.18
C ILE A 20 3.53 24.43 -19.15
N PHE A 21 3.06 23.18 -19.24
CA PHE A 21 3.53 22.09 -18.38
C PHE A 21 4.84 21.45 -18.82
N ASP A 22 5.28 21.74 -20.06
CA ASP A 22 6.54 21.24 -20.61
C ASP A 22 7.70 22.22 -20.36
N VAL A 23 7.46 23.34 -19.64
CA VAL A 23 8.51 24.26 -19.20
C VAL A 23 9.38 23.53 -18.15
N PRO A 24 10.72 23.48 -18.29
CA PRO A 24 11.57 22.82 -17.31
C PRO A 24 11.49 23.46 -15.92
N GLU A 25 11.64 22.64 -14.88
CA GLU A 25 11.41 23.02 -13.48
C GLU A 25 12.24 24.22 -13.02
N GLU A 26 13.51 24.28 -13.45
CA GLU A 26 14.42 25.40 -13.14
C GLU A 26 13.97 26.76 -13.72
N TYR A 27 13.07 26.77 -14.71
CA TYR A 27 12.59 27.99 -15.37
C TYR A 27 11.11 28.30 -15.10
N LYS A 28 10.35 27.41 -14.45
CA LYS A 28 8.89 27.56 -14.25
C LYS A 28 8.48 28.84 -13.54
N ASN A 29 9.37 29.39 -12.71
CA ASN A 29 9.13 30.61 -11.93
C ASN A 29 10.02 31.78 -12.37
N ASP A 30 10.70 31.69 -13.52
CA ASP A 30 11.43 32.84 -14.07
C ASP A 30 10.44 33.98 -14.40
N ILE A 31 10.75 35.17 -13.90
CA ILE A 31 9.83 36.32 -13.95
C ILE A 31 9.45 36.72 -15.39
N GLN A 32 10.31 36.50 -16.38
CA GLN A 32 10.00 36.82 -17.78
C GLN A 32 9.00 35.82 -18.36
N ILE A 33 9.13 34.54 -18.01
CA ILE A 33 8.19 33.48 -18.41
C ILE A 33 6.84 33.72 -17.74
N VAL A 34 6.83 33.91 -16.41
CA VAL A 34 5.62 34.18 -15.63
C VAL A 34 4.88 35.42 -16.17
N THR A 35 5.61 36.50 -16.45
CA THR A 35 5.02 37.72 -17.02
C THR A 35 4.41 37.46 -18.41
N PHE A 36 5.07 36.64 -19.24
CA PHE A 36 4.52 36.24 -20.53
C PHE A 36 3.26 35.39 -20.37
N GLU A 37 3.28 34.38 -19.51
CA GLU A 37 2.17 33.46 -19.27
C GLU A 37 0.93 34.19 -18.74
N ARG A 38 1.12 35.13 -17.79
CA ARG A 38 0.03 35.99 -17.29
C ARG A 38 -0.57 36.85 -18.40
N LYS A 39 0.28 37.50 -19.22
CA LYS A 39 -0.18 38.31 -20.36
C LYS A 39 -0.89 37.48 -21.44
N ALA A 40 -0.48 36.23 -21.63
CA ALA A 40 -1.06 35.33 -22.61
C ALA A 40 -2.32 34.59 -22.10
N GLY A 41 -2.69 34.76 -20.82
CA GLY A 41 -3.83 34.08 -20.19
C GLY A 41 -3.58 32.61 -19.84
N PHE A 42 -2.33 32.14 -19.93
CA PHE A 42 -1.96 30.78 -19.53
C PHE A 42 -1.75 30.63 -18.02
N ARG A 43 -1.56 31.74 -17.31
CA ARG A 43 -1.39 31.77 -15.85
C ARG A 43 -2.27 32.87 -15.28
N ILE A 44 -3.14 32.54 -14.34
CA ILE A 44 -4.03 33.48 -13.67
C ILE A 44 -3.62 33.59 -12.20
N THR A 45 -3.28 34.79 -11.76
CA THR A 45 -3.00 35.07 -10.34
C THR A 45 -4.29 35.02 -9.53
N GLY A 46 -4.28 34.27 -8.44
CA GLY A 46 -5.41 34.08 -7.54
C GLY A 46 -5.22 34.79 -6.21
N LYS A 47 -5.38 34.05 -5.10
CA LYS A 47 -5.18 34.54 -3.74
C LYS A 47 -3.71 34.86 -3.49
N ARG A 48 -3.46 35.86 -2.66
CA ARG A 48 -2.10 36.24 -2.25
C ARG A 48 -2.09 36.85 -0.87
N GLY A 49 -0.96 36.87 -0.19
CA GLY A 49 -0.97 37.39 1.17
C GLY A 49 0.20 36.94 2.02
N PHE A 50 -0.06 36.88 3.32
CA PHE A 50 0.89 36.39 4.31
C PHE A 50 0.25 35.27 5.13
N ASP A 51 0.93 34.13 5.19
CA ASP A 51 0.55 33.00 6.04
C ASP A 51 1.40 33.04 7.32
N ILE A 52 0.73 33.34 8.44
CA ILE A 52 1.37 33.42 9.75
C ILE A 52 1.92 32.08 10.22
N ILE A 53 1.33 30.95 9.79
CA ILE A 53 1.74 29.62 10.25
C ILE A 53 3.08 29.23 9.62
N SER A 54 3.22 29.39 8.29
CA SER A 54 4.51 29.21 7.61
C SER A 54 5.47 30.40 7.75
N ASN A 55 4.99 31.54 8.26
CA ASN A 55 5.74 32.78 8.41
C ASN A 55 6.28 33.34 7.08
N SER A 56 5.50 33.18 6.01
CA SER A 56 5.91 33.49 4.64
C SER A 56 4.81 34.24 3.87
N PHE A 57 5.22 35.00 2.86
CA PHE A 57 4.29 35.56 1.88
C PHE A 57 3.95 34.50 0.84
N PHE A 58 2.72 34.49 0.32
CA PHE A 58 2.29 33.47 -0.64
C PHE A 58 1.56 34.06 -1.85
N VAL A 59 1.61 33.33 -2.96
CA VAL A 59 0.78 33.55 -4.15
C VAL A 59 0.23 32.21 -4.62
N GLU A 60 -1.09 32.14 -4.79
CA GLU A 60 -1.75 31.06 -5.52
C GLU A 60 -1.98 31.49 -6.97
N GLU A 61 -1.66 30.61 -7.92
CA GLU A 61 -1.91 30.84 -9.34
C GLU A 61 -2.56 29.60 -9.97
N THR A 62 -3.31 29.80 -11.06
CA THR A 62 -3.87 28.72 -11.87
C THR A 62 -3.25 28.75 -13.26
N LEU A 63 -2.61 27.66 -13.65
CA LEU A 63 -2.13 27.44 -15.01
C LEU A 63 -3.24 26.81 -15.85
N ILE A 64 -3.39 27.27 -17.09
CA ILE A 64 -4.43 26.85 -18.03
C ILE A 64 -3.77 26.38 -19.33
N TYR A 65 -4.18 25.22 -19.83
CA TYR A 65 -3.83 24.75 -21.17
C TYR A 65 -4.99 23.99 -21.82
N LEU A 66 -4.96 23.90 -23.15
CA LEU A 66 -5.86 23.05 -23.93
C LEU A 66 -5.13 21.77 -24.30
N ASP A 67 -5.72 20.61 -24.00
CA ASP A 67 -5.17 19.34 -24.43
C ASP A 67 -5.39 19.08 -25.94
N THR A 68 -4.91 17.93 -26.41
CA THR A 68 -5.00 17.52 -27.82
C THR A 68 -6.44 17.33 -28.29
N ASP A 69 -7.37 17.11 -27.36
CA ASP A 69 -8.80 16.92 -27.63
C ASP A 69 -9.58 18.24 -27.53
N GLY A 70 -8.89 19.35 -27.26
CA GLY A 70 -9.48 20.68 -27.15
C GLY A 70 -10.15 20.97 -25.80
N VAL A 71 -9.91 20.14 -24.79
CA VAL A 71 -10.47 20.32 -23.44
C VAL A 71 -9.52 21.19 -22.61
N GLU A 72 -10.09 22.18 -21.92
CA GLU A 72 -9.34 23.05 -21.00
C GLU A 72 -8.99 22.30 -19.72
N GLN A 73 -7.71 22.34 -19.37
CA GLN A 73 -7.13 21.69 -18.22
C GLN A 73 -6.50 22.76 -17.32
N LYS A 74 -6.70 22.61 -16.00
CA LYS A 74 -6.26 23.59 -14.99
C LYS A 74 -5.34 22.93 -13.97
N ARG A 75 -4.28 23.64 -13.56
CA ARG A 75 -3.38 23.21 -12.48
C ARG A 75 -3.11 24.37 -11.53
N GLY A 76 -3.37 24.15 -10.24
CA GLY A 76 -2.99 25.08 -9.18
C GLY A 76 -1.48 25.10 -8.93
N VAL A 77 -0.94 26.28 -8.62
CA VAL A 77 0.44 26.55 -8.25
C VAL A 77 0.42 27.36 -6.97
N PHE A 78 1.24 26.97 -6.00
CA PHE A 78 1.43 27.70 -4.75
C PHE A 78 2.90 28.11 -4.65
N LEU A 79 3.16 29.39 -4.44
CA LEU A 79 4.50 29.96 -4.32
C LEU A 79 4.63 30.64 -2.97
N SER A 80 5.71 30.37 -2.24
CA SER A 80 6.04 31.01 -0.96
C SER A 80 7.31 31.85 -1.06
N PHE A 81 7.35 32.93 -0.30
CA PHE A 81 8.46 33.90 -0.28
C PHE A 81 8.76 34.29 1.16
N ASP A 82 10.02 34.16 1.56
CA ASP A 82 10.45 34.48 2.94
C ASP A 82 10.47 35.99 3.22
N ASN A 83 10.67 36.79 2.17
CA ASN A 83 10.81 38.24 2.26
C ASN A 83 9.81 38.98 1.36
N PHE A 84 9.40 40.16 1.83
CA PHE A 84 8.39 40.97 1.16
C PHE A 84 8.85 41.52 -0.19
N ASP A 85 10.13 41.87 -0.35
CA ASP A 85 10.62 42.50 -1.57
C ASP A 85 10.59 41.53 -2.77
N SER A 86 11.01 40.28 -2.59
CA SER A 86 10.93 39.24 -3.62
C SER A 86 9.47 38.93 -4.00
N TYR A 87 8.59 38.86 -3.01
CA TYR A 87 7.15 38.69 -3.22
C TYR A 87 6.55 39.86 -4.02
N PHE A 88 6.89 41.10 -3.63
CA PHE A 88 6.45 42.32 -4.29
C PHE A 88 6.93 42.39 -5.74
N GLU A 89 8.20 42.07 -5.98
CA GLU A 89 8.79 42.04 -7.33
C GLU A 89 8.13 40.96 -8.20
N PHE A 90 7.88 39.77 -7.66
CA PHE A 90 7.23 38.69 -8.39
C PHE A 90 5.80 39.04 -8.85
N LEU A 91 5.07 39.80 -8.02
CA LEU A 91 3.74 40.31 -8.34
C LEU A 91 3.76 41.59 -9.18
N ASN A 92 4.93 42.12 -9.54
CA ASN A 92 5.07 43.44 -10.16
C ASN A 92 4.32 44.54 -9.39
N GLY A 93 4.29 44.44 -8.06
CA GLY A 93 3.61 45.36 -7.15
C GLY A 93 2.11 45.11 -6.91
N ASP A 94 1.51 44.08 -7.53
CA ASP A 94 0.08 43.73 -7.34
C ASP A 94 -0.18 42.95 -6.03
N ILE A 95 0.02 43.66 -4.92
CA ILE A 95 -0.10 43.12 -3.56
C ILE A 95 -1.49 43.34 -2.95
N TYR A 96 -2.43 44.00 -3.63
CA TYR A 96 -3.72 44.40 -3.06
C TYR A 96 -4.88 43.55 -3.57
N ASP A 97 -4.83 43.09 -4.82
CA ASP A 97 -5.93 42.32 -5.42
C ASP A 97 -6.06 40.94 -4.77
N ASN A 98 -7.30 40.56 -4.45
CA ASN A 98 -7.65 39.33 -3.73
C ASN A 98 -6.62 38.92 -2.66
N ALA A 99 -6.21 39.88 -1.83
CA ALA A 99 -5.10 39.72 -0.91
C ALA A 99 -5.53 39.77 0.56
N CYS A 100 -4.86 39.01 1.43
CA CYS A 100 -5.06 39.06 2.88
C CYS A 100 -3.73 38.99 3.63
N TYR A 101 -3.49 39.99 4.48
CA TYR A 101 -2.27 40.11 5.31
C TYR A 101 -2.61 40.10 6.80
N THR A 102 -3.77 39.55 7.17
CA THR A 102 -4.15 39.39 8.57
C THR A 102 -3.07 38.61 9.31
N PHE A 103 -2.67 39.14 10.46
CA PHE A 103 -1.53 38.68 11.28
C PHE A 103 -0.13 38.94 10.71
N CYS A 104 0.03 39.59 9.56
CA CYS A 104 1.36 40.00 9.07
C CYS A 104 1.96 41.09 9.98
N PRO A 105 3.14 40.85 10.60
CA PRO A 105 3.81 41.89 11.38
C PRO A 105 4.24 43.05 10.48
N PHE A 106 3.96 44.30 10.87
CA PHE A 106 4.38 45.47 10.08
C PHE A 106 5.90 45.53 9.83
N SER A 107 6.71 44.97 10.73
CA SER A 107 8.16 44.85 10.57
C SER A 107 8.59 43.97 9.38
N ARG A 108 7.72 43.08 8.90
CA ARG A 108 7.97 42.24 7.71
C ARG A 108 7.77 42.97 6.40
N ILE A 109 7.13 44.15 6.42
CA ILE A 109 6.79 44.92 5.22
C ILE A 109 7.87 45.98 4.98
N SER A 110 8.42 46.02 3.76
CA SER A 110 9.46 46.99 3.38
C SER A 110 8.86 48.41 3.28
N ILE A 111 9.19 49.27 4.27
CA ILE A 111 8.70 50.67 4.36
C ILE A 111 9.21 51.52 3.17
N SER A 112 10.27 51.08 2.49
CA SER A 112 10.89 51.79 1.36
C SER A 112 9.98 51.94 0.13
N LYS A 113 8.95 51.09 -0.01
CA LYS A 113 8.13 50.95 -1.24
C LYS A 113 6.85 51.80 -1.28
N LYS A 114 6.64 52.75 -0.35
CA LYS A 114 5.43 53.61 -0.25
C LYS A 114 4.10 52.81 -0.30
N ILE A 115 3.95 51.87 0.62
CA ILE A 115 2.77 50.98 0.69
C ILE A 115 1.65 51.63 1.50
N ASP A 116 0.41 51.49 1.04
CA ASP A 116 -0.77 51.88 1.82
C ASP A 116 -1.12 50.77 2.82
N ALA A 117 -0.59 50.92 4.04
CA ALA A 117 -0.82 49.98 5.14
C ALA A 117 -2.32 49.82 5.50
N LYS A 118 -3.13 50.87 5.32
CA LYS A 118 -4.55 50.82 5.66
C LYS A 118 -5.31 49.96 4.66
N ASN A 119 -5.02 50.13 3.37
CA ASN A 119 -5.61 49.31 2.32
C ASN A 119 -5.16 47.85 2.42
N LEU A 120 -3.86 47.63 2.68
CA LEU A 120 -3.28 46.29 2.81
C LEU A 120 -3.94 45.46 3.93
N MET A 121 -4.27 46.10 5.05
CA MET A 121 -4.85 45.45 6.23
C MET A 121 -6.40 45.49 6.27
N ALA A 122 -7.04 45.98 5.21
CA ALA A 122 -8.49 46.18 5.16
C ALA A 122 -9.24 44.83 5.17
N ARG A 123 -8.78 43.86 4.37
CA ARG A 123 -9.40 42.54 4.30
C ARG A 123 -8.90 41.66 5.44
N LYS A 124 -9.84 41.13 6.24
CA LYS A 124 -9.53 40.27 7.40
C LYS A 124 -9.48 38.78 7.09
N ALA A 125 -10.21 38.33 6.08
CA ALA A 125 -10.24 36.95 5.63
C ALA A 125 -10.68 36.88 4.16
N PHE A 126 -10.43 35.74 3.50
CA PHE A 126 -10.94 35.47 2.17
C PHE A 126 -12.41 35.06 2.19
N ILE A 127 -12.83 34.38 3.24
CA ILE A 127 -14.22 33.97 3.46
C ILE A 127 -15.08 35.14 3.96
N GLU A 128 -16.38 35.04 3.73
CA GLU A 128 -17.37 36.01 4.21
C GLU A 128 -18.37 35.38 5.19
N ASP A 129 -18.57 34.06 5.12
CA ASP A 129 -19.42 33.31 6.02
C ASP A 129 -18.71 33.02 7.35
N THR A 130 -19.51 32.93 8.41
CA THR A 130 -19.09 32.57 9.75
C THR A 130 -19.78 31.29 10.20
N ILE A 131 -19.51 30.87 11.42
CA ILE A 131 -20.17 29.72 12.03
C ILE A 131 -21.68 29.91 12.20
N ASP A 132 -22.15 31.16 12.37
CA ASP A 132 -23.54 31.48 12.70
C ASP A 132 -24.52 31.28 11.52
N GLU A 133 -24.03 31.29 10.28
CA GLU A 133 -24.82 31.04 9.08
C GLU A 133 -25.31 29.58 8.98
N TYR A 134 -24.73 28.69 9.79
CA TYR A 134 -25.05 27.28 9.81
C TYR A 134 -25.92 26.95 11.01
N SER A 135 -27.10 26.38 10.75
CA SER A 135 -28.04 26.06 11.80
C SER A 135 -28.74 24.73 11.55
N LEU A 136 -29.45 24.26 12.57
CA LEU A 136 -30.34 23.11 12.44
C LEU A 136 -31.41 23.37 11.36
N SER A 137 -31.88 24.62 11.22
CA SER A 137 -32.90 24.99 10.24
C SER A 137 -32.47 24.73 8.79
N LEU A 138 -33.43 24.40 7.94
CA LEU A 138 -33.18 24.14 6.53
C LEU A 138 -32.79 25.43 5.81
N SER A 139 -31.61 25.42 5.21
CA SER A 139 -31.14 26.45 4.29
C SER A 139 -32.04 26.53 3.05
N ASN A 140 -32.01 27.67 2.36
CA ASN A 140 -32.75 27.83 1.10
C ASN A 140 -32.27 26.84 0.03
N GLU A 141 -30.98 26.50 0.02
CA GLU A 141 -30.43 25.49 -0.89
C GLU A 141 -30.95 24.09 -0.58
N GLU A 142 -31.03 23.71 0.70
CA GLU A 142 -31.64 22.43 1.12
C GLU A 142 -33.11 22.34 0.70
N LYS A 143 -33.87 23.43 0.88
CA LYS A 143 -35.27 23.52 0.42
C LYS A 143 -35.37 23.38 -1.10
N GLU A 144 -34.51 24.07 -1.85
CA GLU A 144 -34.51 23.98 -3.32
C GLU A 144 -34.13 22.58 -3.81
N LYS A 145 -33.14 21.93 -3.17
CA LYS A 145 -32.76 20.53 -3.45
C LYS A 145 -33.91 19.58 -3.18
N TYR A 146 -34.62 19.75 -2.06
CA TYR A 146 -35.78 18.94 -1.73
C TYR A 146 -36.93 19.13 -2.74
N GLU A 147 -37.21 20.36 -3.18
CA GLU A 147 -38.20 20.60 -4.24
C GLU A 147 -37.78 20.01 -5.60
N LYS A 148 -36.48 20.06 -5.96
CA LYS A 148 -35.94 19.37 -7.14
C LYS A 148 -36.13 17.86 -7.04
N GLY A 149 -35.88 17.27 -5.87
CA GLY A 149 -36.10 15.85 -5.61
C GLY A 149 -37.57 15.44 -5.79
N LYS A 150 -38.54 16.26 -5.36
CA LYS A 150 -39.97 16.05 -5.67
C LYS A 150 -40.27 16.04 -7.17
N GLN A 151 -39.59 16.89 -7.94
CA GLN A 151 -39.75 16.92 -9.39
C GLN A 151 -39.16 15.66 -10.05
N ILE A 152 -37.99 15.20 -9.58
CA ILE A 152 -37.36 13.94 -9.99
C ILE A 152 -38.29 12.76 -9.67
N HIS A 153 -38.87 12.74 -8.47
CA HIS A 153 -39.82 11.73 -8.03
C HIS A 153 -40.99 11.57 -9.00
N LYS A 154 -41.61 12.68 -9.45
CA LYS A 154 -42.68 12.66 -10.46
C LYS A 154 -42.22 12.04 -11.79
N TYR A 155 -40.99 12.32 -12.23
CA TYR A 155 -40.44 11.67 -13.43
C TYR A 155 -40.17 10.18 -13.20
N CYS A 156 -39.67 9.80 -12.03
CA CYS A 156 -39.51 8.40 -11.64
C CYS A 156 -40.85 7.67 -11.69
N GLN A 157 -41.93 8.22 -11.11
CA GLN A 157 -43.27 7.62 -11.19
C GLN A 157 -43.72 7.39 -12.65
N GLN A 158 -43.54 8.38 -13.52
CA GLN A 158 -43.90 8.27 -14.94
C GLN A 158 -43.10 7.18 -15.67
N TRP A 159 -41.79 7.08 -15.39
CA TRP A 159 -40.94 6.05 -16.00
C TRP A 159 -41.22 4.68 -15.40
N SER A 160 -41.35 4.53 -14.08
CA SER A 160 -41.72 3.28 -13.43
C SER A 160 -43.01 2.69 -14.01
N LYS A 161 -44.03 3.52 -14.30
CA LYS A 161 -45.24 3.07 -14.99
C LYS A 161 -44.96 2.52 -16.40
N LYS A 162 -44.08 3.16 -17.18
CA LYS A 162 -43.70 2.68 -18.52
C LYS A 162 -42.92 1.37 -18.47
N PHE A 163 -41.96 1.25 -17.54
CA PHE A 163 -41.23 0.01 -17.32
C PHE A 163 -42.19 -1.11 -16.88
N ASN A 164 -43.03 -0.85 -15.89
CA ASN A 164 -43.98 -1.84 -15.36
C ASN A 164 -45.04 -2.30 -16.38
N ASN A 165 -45.32 -1.51 -17.41
CA ASN A 165 -46.24 -1.89 -18.49
C ASN A 165 -45.56 -2.71 -19.60
N CYS A 166 -44.24 -2.96 -19.54
CA CYS A 166 -43.55 -3.78 -20.55
C CYS A 166 -43.94 -5.26 -20.39
N SER A 167 -44.50 -5.82 -21.46
CA SER A 167 -44.98 -7.21 -21.54
C SER A 167 -44.14 -8.08 -22.47
N SER A 168 -43.12 -7.51 -23.12
CA SER A 168 -42.16 -8.22 -23.97
C SER A 168 -40.75 -7.63 -23.87
N TYR A 169 -39.76 -8.41 -24.31
CA TYR A 169 -38.36 -7.99 -24.38
C TYR A 169 -38.17 -6.73 -25.25
N ASP A 170 -38.77 -6.69 -26.45
CA ASP A 170 -38.62 -5.56 -27.37
C ASP A 170 -39.22 -4.26 -26.81
N GLU A 171 -40.34 -4.36 -26.08
CA GLU A 171 -40.93 -3.23 -25.36
C GLU A 171 -39.98 -2.70 -24.28
N LEU A 172 -39.39 -3.60 -23.47
CA LEU A 172 -38.44 -3.20 -22.43
C LEU A 172 -37.19 -2.54 -23.04
N VAL A 173 -36.60 -3.10 -24.10
CA VAL A 173 -35.46 -2.51 -24.81
C VAL A 173 -35.78 -1.11 -25.32
N LYS A 174 -36.96 -0.93 -25.93
CA LYS A 174 -37.41 0.37 -26.44
C LYS A 174 -37.61 1.37 -25.30
N VAL A 175 -38.21 0.96 -24.18
CA VAL A 175 -38.40 1.83 -23.01
C VAL A 175 -37.06 2.23 -22.39
N VAL A 176 -36.12 1.30 -22.23
CA VAL A 176 -34.76 1.60 -21.74
C VAL A 176 -34.02 2.55 -22.67
N GLY A 177 -34.05 2.31 -23.99
CA GLY A 177 -33.40 3.19 -24.97
C GLY A 177 -34.00 4.60 -25.00
N ASN A 178 -35.31 4.73 -24.75
CA ASN A 178 -35.95 6.04 -24.59
C ASN A 178 -35.57 6.70 -23.26
N TYR A 179 -35.47 5.92 -22.18
CA TYR A 179 -35.06 6.41 -20.87
C TYR A 179 -33.63 6.97 -20.90
N GLN A 180 -32.68 6.25 -21.51
CA GLN A 180 -31.28 6.68 -21.64
C GLN A 180 -31.11 8.02 -22.38
N LYS A 181 -32.08 8.41 -23.22
CA LYS A 181 -32.10 9.70 -23.92
C LYS A 181 -32.81 10.81 -23.14
N SER A 182 -33.38 10.50 -21.98
CA SER A 182 -34.11 11.45 -21.15
C SER A 182 -33.16 12.29 -20.29
N LYS A 183 -33.64 13.47 -19.87
CA LYS A 183 -32.84 14.40 -19.05
C LYS A 183 -32.47 13.82 -17.68
N ILE A 184 -33.28 12.91 -17.14
CA ILE A 184 -33.11 12.32 -15.80
C ILE A 184 -32.13 11.14 -15.78
N ALA A 185 -31.75 10.56 -16.93
CA ALA A 185 -30.86 9.39 -16.98
C ALA A 185 -29.42 9.68 -16.54
N SER A 186 -29.04 10.96 -16.43
CA SER A 186 -27.76 11.38 -15.84
C SER A 186 -27.79 11.42 -14.30
N ILE A 187 -29.00 11.35 -13.72
CA ILE A 187 -29.24 11.47 -12.27
C ILE A 187 -29.60 10.09 -11.69
N VAL A 188 -30.57 9.39 -12.31
CA VAL A 188 -31.05 8.09 -11.82
C VAL A 188 -30.51 6.97 -12.73
N ASP A 189 -29.85 5.96 -12.16
CA ASP A 189 -29.40 4.80 -12.95
C ASP A 189 -30.61 3.93 -13.34
N VAL A 190 -30.60 3.39 -14.55
CA VAL A 190 -31.70 2.54 -15.05
C VAL A 190 -31.99 1.32 -14.17
N SER A 191 -31.01 0.85 -13.37
CA SER A 191 -31.22 -0.21 -12.37
C SER A 191 -32.33 0.10 -11.37
N PHE A 192 -32.56 1.37 -11.03
CA PHE A 192 -33.71 1.79 -10.21
C PHE A 192 -35.02 1.21 -10.78
N PHE A 193 -35.25 1.41 -12.08
CA PHE A 193 -36.46 0.94 -12.74
C PHE A 193 -36.49 -0.58 -12.94
N PHE A 194 -35.34 -1.23 -13.09
CA PHE A 194 -35.28 -2.69 -13.12
C PHE A 194 -35.71 -3.30 -11.79
N PHE A 195 -35.23 -2.76 -10.65
CA PHE A 195 -35.70 -3.24 -9.33
C PHE A 195 -37.20 -2.99 -9.13
N GLN A 196 -37.72 -1.84 -9.54
CA GLN A 196 -39.17 -1.58 -9.51
C GLN A 196 -39.96 -2.54 -10.41
N TYR A 197 -39.44 -2.87 -11.60
CA TYR A 197 -40.05 -3.83 -12.52
C TYR A 197 -40.11 -5.25 -11.94
N ILE A 198 -39.03 -5.67 -11.27
CA ILE A 198 -38.90 -6.97 -10.61
C ILE A 198 -39.82 -7.08 -9.40
N PHE A 199 -39.82 -6.07 -8.52
CA PHE A 199 -40.60 -6.11 -7.27
C PHE A 199 -42.08 -5.78 -7.46
N ALA A 200 -42.50 -5.27 -8.62
CA ALA A 200 -43.92 -5.10 -8.94
C ALA A 200 -44.70 -6.42 -8.85
N ASP A 201 -44.11 -7.54 -9.31
CA ASP A 201 -44.58 -8.89 -9.03
C ASP A 201 -43.44 -9.91 -9.22
N VAL A 202 -42.83 -10.33 -8.11
CA VAL A 202 -41.70 -11.28 -8.12
C VAL A 202 -42.13 -12.68 -8.57
N LYS A 203 -43.43 -13.02 -8.55
CA LYS A 203 -43.93 -14.35 -8.95
C LYS A 203 -44.29 -14.42 -10.43
N ASP A 204 -44.31 -13.28 -11.13
CA ASP A 204 -44.61 -13.21 -12.55
C ASP A 204 -43.46 -13.80 -13.39
N LYS A 205 -43.70 -14.99 -13.95
CA LYS A 205 -42.75 -15.72 -14.79
C LYS A 205 -42.44 -14.97 -16.09
N GLN A 206 -43.38 -14.20 -16.63
CA GLN A 206 -43.18 -13.44 -17.86
C GLN A 206 -42.21 -12.28 -17.60
N ARG A 207 -42.39 -11.52 -16.52
CA ARG A 207 -41.44 -10.48 -16.09
C ARG A 207 -40.04 -11.03 -15.85
N PHE A 208 -39.97 -12.17 -15.16
CA PHE A 208 -38.70 -12.87 -14.94
C PHE A 208 -37.99 -13.22 -16.27
N SER A 209 -38.72 -13.80 -17.23
CA SER A 209 -38.15 -14.12 -18.55
C SER A 209 -37.63 -12.86 -19.26
N ILE A 210 -38.43 -11.79 -19.30
CA ILE A 210 -38.09 -10.54 -19.98
C ILE A 210 -36.82 -9.90 -19.39
N ILE A 211 -36.71 -9.84 -18.06
CA ILE A 211 -35.52 -9.25 -17.43
C ILE A 211 -34.29 -10.14 -17.63
N MET A 212 -34.44 -11.48 -17.63
CA MET A 212 -33.36 -12.41 -17.91
C MET A 212 -32.85 -12.33 -19.35
N ASP A 213 -33.75 -12.17 -20.33
CA ASP A 213 -33.40 -11.92 -21.73
C ASP A 213 -32.60 -10.61 -21.85
N TYR A 214 -33.05 -9.56 -21.16
CA TYR A 214 -32.33 -8.29 -21.11
C TYR A 214 -30.93 -8.42 -20.49
N MET A 215 -30.77 -9.14 -19.39
CA MET A 215 -29.45 -9.37 -18.77
C MET A 215 -28.53 -10.26 -19.61
N SER A 216 -29.11 -11.14 -20.43
CA SER A 216 -28.39 -12.02 -21.35
C SER A 216 -27.93 -11.28 -22.62
N SER A 217 -28.61 -10.20 -23.01
CA SER A 217 -28.32 -9.39 -24.20
C SER A 217 -26.98 -8.64 -24.15
N GLY A 218 -26.38 -8.46 -22.95
CA GLY A 218 -25.17 -7.65 -22.76
C GLY A 218 -25.34 -6.15 -22.94
N ALA A 219 -26.57 -5.65 -23.10
CA ALA A 219 -26.88 -4.22 -23.21
C ALA A 219 -26.66 -3.42 -21.91
N TYR A 220 -26.50 -4.10 -20.77
CA TYR A 220 -26.27 -3.49 -19.46
C TYR A 220 -25.13 -4.21 -18.72
N PRO A 221 -24.29 -3.50 -17.93
CA PRO A 221 -23.21 -4.11 -17.18
C PRO A 221 -23.72 -5.22 -16.25
N LYS A 222 -23.48 -6.47 -16.64
CA LYS A 222 -23.97 -7.68 -15.96
C LYS A 222 -23.69 -7.68 -14.45
N CYS A 223 -22.50 -7.21 -14.05
CA CYS A 223 -22.08 -7.17 -12.65
C CYS A 223 -22.97 -6.34 -11.73
N LYS A 224 -23.79 -5.43 -12.27
CA LYS A 224 -24.63 -4.55 -11.45
C LYS A 224 -25.91 -5.21 -10.88
N ILE A 225 -26.49 -6.22 -11.55
CA ILE A 225 -27.80 -6.76 -11.12
C ILE A 225 -27.95 -8.29 -11.19
N ILE A 226 -27.18 -9.00 -12.02
CA ILE A 226 -27.37 -10.46 -12.20
C ILE A 226 -27.19 -11.25 -10.89
N ASN A 227 -26.24 -10.82 -10.05
CA ASN A 227 -25.96 -11.46 -8.76
C ASN A 227 -27.08 -11.18 -7.76
N ALA A 228 -27.71 -10.00 -7.87
CA ALA A 228 -28.88 -9.63 -7.08
C ALA A 228 -30.09 -10.50 -7.47
N LEU A 229 -30.27 -10.82 -8.76
CA LEU A 229 -31.34 -11.71 -9.22
C LEU A 229 -31.25 -13.10 -8.61
N CYS A 230 -30.05 -13.65 -8.40
CA CYS A 230 -29.87 -14.92 -7.70
C CYS A 230 -30.30 -14.89 -6.23
N SER A 231 -30.39 -13.71 -5.61
CA SER A 231 -30.88 -13.54 -4.24
C SER A 231 -32.38 -13.20 -4.18
N ILE A 232 -32.97 -12.76 -5.29
CA ILE A 232 -34.41 -12.43 -5.40
C ILE A 232 -35.21 -13.64 -5.91
N TYR A 233 -34.68 -14.34 -6.90
CA TYR A 233 -35.27 -15.52 -7.54
C TYR A 233 -34.50 -16.79 -7.14
N ASN A 234 -35.02 -17.97 -7.51
CA ASN A 234 -34.28 -19.21 -7.35
C ASN A 234 -32.98 -19.16 -8.19
N PRO A 235 -31.79 -19.35 -7.57
CA PRO A 235 -30.52 -19.30 -8.28
C PRO A 235 -30.42 -20.25 -9.48
N ASP A 236 -31.05 -21.44 -9.39
CA ASP A 236 -31.01 -22.43 -10.46
C ASP A 236 -31.83 -21.98 -11.68
N ASP A 237 -33.00 -21.37 -11.44
CA ASP A 237 -33.83 -20.79 -12.50
C ASP A 237 -33.08 -19.64 -13.19
N VAL A 238 -32.39 -18.79 -12.41
CA VAL A 238 -31.55 -17.70 -12.96
C VAL A 238 -30.43 -18.28 -13.83
N MET A 239 -29.75 -19.34 -13.39
CA MET A 239 -28.69 -19.99 -14.17
C MET A 239 -29.22 -20.61 -15.46
N GLN A 240 -30.39 -21.25 -15.39
CA GLN A 240 -31.04 -21.88 -16.54
C GLN A 240 -31.45 -20.85 -17.59
N SER A 241 -32.00 -19.71 -17.17
CA SER A 241 -32.44 -18.63 -18.05
C SER A 241 -31.30 -17.71 -18.54
N TYR A 242 -30.08 -17.85 -18.00
CA TYR A 242 -28.97 -16.97 -18.36
C TYR A 242 -28.27 -17.40 -19.66
N ASP A 243 -28.76 -16.92 -20.81
CA ASP A 243 -28.21 -17.23 -22.13
C ASP A 243 -27.31 -16.15 -22.73
N TYR A 244 -26.27 -15.76 -22.00
CA TYR A 244 -25.28 -14.82 -22.52
C TYR A 244 -24.47 -15.43 -23.68
N SER A 245 -24.51 -14.79 -24.85
CA SER A 245 -23.93 -15.30 -26.10
C SER A 245 -23.01 -14.32 -26.84
N LEU A 246 -22.72 -13.15 -26.25
CA LEU A 246 -21.85 -12.14 -26.86
C LEU A 246 -20.35 -12.39 -26.62
N GLY A 247 -19.55 -12.17 -27.67
CA GLY A 247 -18.08 -12.25 -27.63
C GLY A 247 -17.49 -13.61 -28.02
N VAL A 248 -16.17 -13.75 -27.90
CA VAL A 248 -15.48 -15.02 -28.18
C VAL A 248 -15.84 -16.10 -27.15
N LYS A 249 -15.73 -17.38 -27.51
CA LYS A 249 -16.09 -18.53 -26.64
C LYS A 249 -15.53 -18.43 -25.22
N GLY A 250 -14.30 -17.94 -25.07
CA GLY A 250 -13.67 -17.74 -23.76
C GLY A 250 -14.38 -16.69 -22.90
N THR A 251 -14.87 -15.60 -23.50
CA THR A 251 -15.65 -14.55 -22.83
C THR A 251 -16.99 -15.11 -22.37
N ILE A 252 -17.73 -15.77 -23.26
CA ILE A 252 -19.01 -16.42 -22.95
C ILE A 252 -18.86 -17.41 -21.78
N TYR A 253 -17.85 -18.28 -21.85
CA TYR A 253 -17.53 -19.23 -20.78
C TYR A 253 -17.21 -18.52 -19.46
N LYS A 254 -16.40 -17.45 -19.48
CA LYS A 254 -16.07 -16.66 -18.28
C LYS A 254 -17.32 -16.07 -17.63
N HIS A 255 -18.25 -15.54 -18.42
CA HIS A 255 -19.51 -14.98 -17.89
C HIS A 255 -20.40 -16.04 -17.24
N LYS A 256 -20.60 -17.20 -17.88
CA LYS A 256 -21.41 -18.30 -17.32
C LYS A 256 -20.72 -18.93 -16.10
N LYS A 257 -19.39 -19.11 -16.13
CA LYS A 257 -18.58 -19.61 -15.01
C LYS A 257 -18.68 -18.71 -13.77
N LYS A 258 -18.52 -17.39 -13.93
CA LYS A 258 -18.64 -16.44 -12.81
C LYS A 258 -20.00 -16.49 -12.11
N LEU A 259 -21.09 -16.60 -12.87
CA LEU A 259 -22.43 -16.71 -12.28
C LEU A 259 -22.59 -18.03 -11.52
N LYS A 260 -22.11 -19.14 -12.09
CA LYS A 260 -22.12 -20.44 -11.43
C LYS A 260 -21.32 -20.44 -10.13
N GLU A 261 -20.14 -19.83 -10.12
CA GLU A 261 -19.32 -19.66 -8.92
C GLU A 261 -20.06 -18.86 -7.85
N TYR A 262 -20.67 -17.72 -8.21
CA TYR A 262 -21.48 -16.93 -7.29
C TYR A 262 -22.63 -17.75 -6.69
N ILE A 263 -23.37 -18.50 -7.51
CA ILE A 263 -24.48 -19.35 -7.06
C ILE A 263 -24.02 -20.44 -6.09
N CYS A 264 -22.88 -21.09 -6.37
CA CYS A 264 -22.31 -22.08 -5.45
C CYS A 264 -22.02 -21.46 -4.08
N ARG A 265 -21.35 -20.30 -4.06
CA ARG A 265 -21.02 -19.60 -2.80
C ARG A 265 -22.27 -19.13 -2.05
N LEU A 266 -23.27 -18.63 -2.78
CA LEU A 266 -24.57 -18.25 -2.21
C LEU A 266 -25.25 -19.44 -1.53
N LYS A 267 -25.28 -20.59 -2.20
CA LYS A 267 -25.88 -21.84 -1.67
C LYS A 267 -25.10 -22.41 -0.47
N ASN A 268 -23.79 -22.20 -0.43
CA ASN A 268 -22.93 -22.64 0.66
C ASN A 268 -22.96 -21.71 1.90
N GLY A 269 -23.68 -20.59 1.84
CA GLY A 269 -23.74 -19.62 2.94
C GLY A 269 -22.45 -18.78 3.09
N GLU A 270 -21.59 -18.75 2.07
CA GLU A 270 -20.32 -18.02 2.09
C GLU A 270 -20.50 -16.51 1.87
N ILE A 271 -21.70 -16.07 1.47
CA ILE A 271 -22.02 -14.65 1.23
C ILE A 271 -22.74 -14.08 2.43
N LYS A 272 -22.12 -13.12 3.12
CA LYS A 272 -22.74 -12.36 4.22
C LYS A 272 -23.50 -11.16 3.67
N PHE A 273 -24.73 -10.99 4.11
CA PHE A 273 -25.60 -9.89 3.72
C PHE A 273 -25.75 -8.89 4.86
N TYR A 274 -25.65 -7.61 4.52
CA TYR A 274 -25.91 -6.49 5.42
C TYR A 274 -26.89 -5.54 4.76
N SER A 275 -27.89 -5.09 5.51
CA SER A 275 -28.90 -4.16 5.01
C SER A 275 -28.77 -2.84 5.73
N LYS A 276 -28.91 -1.75 4.99
CA LYS A 276 -29.10 -0.40 5.54
C LYS A 276 -30.29 0.22 4.86
N SER A 277 -31.01 1.06 5.59
CA SER A 277 -32.22 1.69 5.08
C SER A 277 -32.12 3.20 5.19
N PHE A 278 -32.68 3.92 4.23
CA PHE A 278 -32.55 5.38 4.16
C PHE A 278 -33.63 6.01 3.29
N PHE A 279 -33.86 7.31 3.47
CA PHE A 279 -34.61 8.12 2.51
C PHE A 279 -33.65 8.68 1.45
N ASP A 280 -33.86 8.32 0.18
CA ASP A 280 -33.06 8.82 -0.92
C ASP A 280 -33.47 10.26 -1.27
N LYS A 281 -32.59 11.21 -0.97
CA LYS A 281 -32.81 12.65 -1.18
C LYS A 281 -32.91 13.04 -2.66
N GLU A 282 -32.39 12.21 -3.58
CA GLU A 282 -32.46 12.52 -5.01
C GLU A 282 -33.78 12.04 -5.62
N THR A 283 -34.19 10.80 -5.34
CA THR A 283 -35.41 10.20 -5.92
C THR A 283 -36.66 10.36 -5.06
N HIS A 284 -36.52 10.75 -3.80
CA HIS A 284 -37.57 10.81 -2.77
C HIS A 284 -38.27 9.45 -2.53
N TYR A 285 -37.54 8.35 -2.66
CA TYR A 285 -38.02 7.03 -2.25
C TYR A 285 -37.42 6.62 -0.90
N TYR A 286 -38.19 5.92 -0.09
CA TYR A 286 -37.66 5.18 1.04
C TYR A 286 -37.00 3.91 0.52
N CYS A 287 -35.79 3.61 0.96
CA CYS A 287 -34.94 2.59 0.37
C CYS A 287 -34.44 1.61 1.41
N GLU A 288 -34.41 0.33 1.08
CA GLU A 288 -33.56 -0.66 1.75
C GLU A 288 -32.51 -1.16 0.75
N GLU A 289 -31.24 -0.95 1.09
CA GLU A 289 -30.09 -1.44 0.33
C GLU A 289 -29.49 -2.64 1.06
N THR A 290 -29.57 -3.81 0.44
CA THR A 290 -28.97 -5.06 0.93
C THR A 290 -27.73 -5.40 0.12
N GLN A 291 -26.59 -5.47 0.79
CA GLN A 291 -25.28 -5.72 0.19
C GLN A 291 -24.75 -7.11 0.61
N GLY A 292 -24.48 -7.96 -0.38
CA GLY A 292 -23.74 -9.21 -0.21
C GLY A 292 -22.24 -9.01 -0.44
N TYR A 293 -21.43 -9.37 0.55
CA TYR A 293 -19.98 -9.22 0.51
C TYR A 293 -19.27 -10.54 0.21
N LEU A 294 -18.38 -10.46 -0.78
CA LEU A 294 -17.43 -11.49 -1.19
C LEU A 294 -16.19 -10.76 -1.70
N GLU A 295 -15.00 -11.24 -1.33
CA GLU A 295 -13.65 -10.63 -1.51
C GLU A 295 -13.42 -9.85 -2.82
N ASP A 296 -14.09 -10.21 -3.93
CA ASP A 296 -13.99 -9.51 -5.23
C ASP A 296 -15.34 -9.17 -5.92
N ASN A 297 -16.50 -9.52 -5.36
CA ASN A 297 -17.81 -9.29 -6.00
C ASN A 297 -18.85 -8.78 -5.02
N LYS A 298 -19.25 -7.53 -5.19
CA LYS A 298 -20.36 -6.92 -4.46
C LYS A 298 -21.67 -7.23 -5.18
N SER A 299 -22.65 -7.80 -4.46
CA SER A 299 -24.03 -7.90 -4.91
C SER A 299 -24.86 -6.87 -4.15
N THR A 300 -25.60 -6.00 -4.85
CA THR A 300 -26.45 -5.00 -4.20
C THR A 300 -27.88 -5.17 -4.68
N ILE A 301 -28.81 -5.27 -3.74
CA ILE A 301 -30.25 -5.32 -3.97
C ILE A 301 -30.83 -4.03 -3.39
N TYR A 302 -31.61 -3.30 -4.18
CA TYR A 302 -32.38 -2.16 -3.70
C TYR A 302 -33.87 -2.49 -3.71
N ARG A 303 -34.55 -2.18 -2.60
CA ARG A 303 -36.00 -2.02 -2.57
C ARG A 303 -36.35 -0.56 -2.38
N TYR A 304 -37.30 -0.07 -3.18
CA TYR A 304 -37.77 1.31 -3.17
C TYR A 304 -39.26 1.34 -2.81
N PHE A 305 -39.63 2.23 -1.91
CA PHE A 305 -41.00 2.41 -1.42
C PHE A 305 -41.40 3.87 -1.61
N GLU A 306 -42.59 4.10 -2.16
CA GLU A 306 -43.04 5.44 -2.53
C GLU A 306 -43.50 6.23 -1.31
N THR A 307 -44.08 5.53 -0.33
CA THR A 307 -44.59 6.14 0.90
C THR A 307 -43.89 5.57 2.13
N PHE A 308 -43.86 6.37 3.20
CA PHE A 308 -43.36 5.92 4.50
C PHE A 308 -44.15 4.71 5.01
N ASP A 309 -45.47 4.70 4.85
CA ASP A 309 -46.32 3.59 5.30
C ASP A 309 -46.02 2.26 4.58
N GLU A 310 -45.67 2.29 3.29
CA GLU A 310 -45.21 1.10 2.57
C GLU A 310 -43.88 0.58 3.13
N PHE A 311 -42.94 1.48 3.35
CA PHE A 311 -41.62 1.16 3.90
C PHE A 311 -41.72 0.61 5.33
N ALA A 312 -42.47 1.28 6.20
CA ALA A 312 -42.66 0.89 7.58
C ALA A 312 -43.38 -0.46 7.70
N ARG A 313 -44.39 -0.72 6.85
CA ARG A 313 -45.04 -2.04 6.77
C ARG A 313 -44.07 -3.12 6.32
N TYR A 314 -43.23 -2.86 5.32
CA TYR A 314 -42.22 -3.82 4.87
C TYR A 314 -41.24 -4.18 5.98
N ARG A 315 -40.89 -3.20 6.82
CA ARG A 315 -39.98 -3.34 7.96
C ARG A 315 -40.67 -3.84 9.24
N ASN A 316 -41.96 -4.18 9.21
CA ASN A 316 -42.76 -4.54 10.39
C ASN A 316 -42.65 -3.52 11.55
N GLY A 317 -42.49 -2.24 11.21
CA GLY A 317 -42.36 -1.15 12.17
C GLY A 317 -40.97 -0.99 12.82
N ASP A 318 -39.96 -1.75 12.40
CA ASP A 318 -38.58 -1.63 12.89
C ASP A 318 -37.74 -0.66 12.04
N LEU A 319 -37.41 0.49 12.64
CA LEU A 319 -36.64 1.57 12.02
C LEU A 319 -35.20 1.66 12.55
N THR A 320 -34.70 0.63 13.22
CA THR A 320 -33.26 0.53 13.56
C THR A 320 -32.42 0.54 12.28
N TYR A 321 -31.26 1.19 12.32
CA TYR A 321 -30.33 1.40 11.20
C TYR A 321 -30.93 2.15 9.99
N CYS A 322 -31.98 2.94 10.20
CA CYS A 322 -32.62 3.75 9.18
C CYS A 322 -32.15 5.22 9.21
N ASP A 323 -31.71 5.76 8.07
CA ASP A 323 -31.43 7.19 7.90
C ASP A 323 -32.59 7.92 7.21
N LEU A 324 -33.53 8.43 8.00
CA LEU A 324 -34.69 9.20 7.55
C LEU A 324 -34.47 10.71 7.65
N SER A 325 -33.25 11.17 7.95
CA SER A 325 -32.94 12.60 8.13
C SER A 325 -33.29 13.47 6.92
N GLY A 326 -33.32 12.88 5.73
CA GLY A 326 -33.70 13.54 4.48
C GLY A 326 -35.19 13.65 4.21
N ALA A 327 -36.05 12.97 4.97
CA ALA A 327 -37.50 12.93 4.74
C ALA A 327 -38.21 14.13 5.40
N LEU A 328 -37.93 15.34 4.88
CA LEU A 328 -38.29 16.62 5.51
C LEU A 328 -39.81 16.88 5.66
N GLU A 329 -40.65 16.15 4.93
CA GLU A 329 -42.12 16.24 4.99
C GLU A 329 -42.76 14.96 5.52
N CYS A 330 -41.99 14.11 6.19
CA CYS A 330 -42.53 12.94 6.87
C CYS A 330 -43.15 13.37 8.21
N ASP A 331 -44.48 13.38 8.28
CA ASP A 331 -45.24 13.75 9.48
C ASP A 331 -45.68 12.52 10.30
N ALA A 332 -44.95 11.40 10.17
CA ALA A 332 -45.25 10.19 10.90
C ALA A 332 -44.99 10.36 12.41
N ASP A 333 -45.87 9.79 13.23
CA ASP A 333 -45.64 9.68 14.66
C ASP A 333 -44.68 8.52 14.94
N PHE A 334 -43.40 8.84 15.07
CA PHE A 334 -42.30 7.90 15.28
C PHE A 334 -42.38 7.13 16.61
N SER A 335 -43.23 7.56 17.56
CA SER A 335 -43.43 6.83 18.83
C SER A 335 -44.11 5.47 18.64
N ASN A 336 -44.76 5.26 17.49
CA ASN A 336 -45.40 3.99 17.14
C ASN A 336 -44.43 2.94 16.55
N TYR A 337 -43.15 3.26 16.46
CA TYR A 337 -42.13 2.44 15.78
C TYR A 337 -40.96 2.11 16.71
N ILE A 338 -40.24 1.04 16.38
CA ILE A 338 -39.01 0.66 17.10
C ILE A 338 -37.87 1.51 16.54
N ILE A 339 -37.25 2.32 17.41
CA ILE A 339 -36.11 3.19 17.10
C ILE A 339 -35.03 3.06 18.17
N ASP A 340 -33.77 3.31 17.81
CA ASP A 340 -32.62 3.30 18.73
C ASP A 340 -31.59 4.37 18.33
N GLU A 341 -30.39 4.33 18.91
CA GLU A 341 -29.26 5.22 18.58
C GLU A 341 -28.75 5.11 17.13
N THR A 342 -29.21 4.13 16.36
CA THR A 342 -28.83 3.94 14.96
C THR A 342 -29.84 4.56 14.00
N THR A 343 -31.02 4.94 14.48
CA THR A 343 -32.06 5.62 13.69
C THR A 343 -31.80 7.13 13.60
N LYS A 344 -31.77 7.69 12.40
CA LYS A 344 -31.73 9.15 12.19
C LYS A 344 -33.09 9.64 11.73
N LEU A 345 -33.71 10.50 12.53
CA LEU A 345 -35.03 11.05 12.25
C LEU A 345 -34.95 12.38 11.48
N PRO A 346 -36.03 12.79 10.79
CA PRO A 346 -36.12 14.12 10.18
C PRO A 346 -35.93 15.26 11.18
N VAL A 347 -35.31 16.36 10.73
CA VAL A 347 -34.90 17.49 11.57
C VAL A 347 -36.08 18.20 12.28
N HIS A 348 -37.30 18.11 11.76
CA HIS A 348 -38.50 18.73 12.35
C HIS A 348 -39.21 17.85 13.39
N THR A 349 -38.76 16.61 13.59
CA THR A 349 -39.29 15.77 14.67
C THR A 349 -38.84 16.33 16.01
N ASN A 350 -39.78 16.86 16.80
CA ASN A 350 -39.57 17.54 18.09
C ASN A 350 -38.73 16.70 19.09
N THR A 351 -37.43 16.73 18.92
CA THR A 351 -36.45 16.08 19.78
C THR A 351 -35.54 17.16 20.33
N GLU A 352 -35.24 17.13 21.62
CA GLU A 352 -34.18 17.97 22.18
C GLU A 352 -32.87 17.61 21.45
N VAL A 353 -32.23 18.62 20.84
CA VAL A 353 -31.01 18.44 20.05
C VAL A 353 -29.85 19.05 20.81
N THR A 354 -28.74 18.32 20.90
CA THR A 354 -27.46 18.84 21.40
C THR A 354 -26.61 19.35 20.25
N TYR A 355 -25.99 20.51 20.44
CA TYR A 355 -25.06 21.10 19.47
C TYR A 355 -23.63 20.95 19.98
N SER A 356 -22.72 20.52 19.11
CA SER A 356 -21.29 20.41 19.43
C SER A 356 -20.42 20.87 18.26
N ILE A 357 -19.24 21.40 18.59
CA ILE A 357 -18.25 21.86 17.63
C ILE A 357 -16.94 21.12 17.91
N LYS A 358 -16.28 20.62 16.85
CA LYS A 358 -14.91 20.11 16.90
C LYS A 358 -14.02 20.98 16.03
N LYS A 359 -12.91 21.47 16.58
CA LYS A 359 -11.95 22.37 15.92
C LYS A 359 -10.56 21.71 15.99
N TYR A 360 -9.86 21.54 14.87
CA TYR A 360 -8.52 20.92 14.90
C TYR A 360 -7.64 21.30 13.71
N TYR A 361 -6.33 21.16 13.89
CA TYR A 361 -5.32 21.33 12.83
C TYR A 361 -4.68 20.00 12.46
N GLN A 362 -4.68 19.65 11.18
CA GLN A 362 -4.08 18.42 10.67
C GLN A 362 -3.64 18.61 9.22
N ASN A 363 -2.52 17.99 8.81
CA ASN A 363 -2.04 18.00 7.42
C ASN A 363 -1.95 19.40 6.80
N ARG A 364 -1.48 20.38 7.59
CA ARG A 364 -1.36 21.79 7.21
C ARG A 364 -2.68 22.52 6.93
N LYS A 365 -3.81 21.98 7.40
CA LYS A 365 -5.14 22.59 7.27
C LYS A 365 -5.87 22.66 8.60
N PHE A 366 -6.79 23.61 8.70
CA PHE A 366 -7.69 23.77 9.84
C PHE A 366 -9.06 23.19 9.50
N TYR A 367 -9.69 22.53 10.47
CA TYR A 367 -10.99 21.90 10.29
C TYR A 367 -11.96 22.33 11.39
N VAL A 368 -13.21 22.56 10.99
CA VAL A 368 -14.33 22.78 11.90
C VAL A 368 -15.44 21.81 11.54
N THR A 369 -15.95 21.08 12.53
CA THR A 369 -17.10 20.18 12.35
C THR A 369 -18.18 20.57 13.33
N GLN A 370 -19.33 21.01 12.80
CA GLN A 370 -20.52 21.35 13.57
C GLN A 370 -21.48 20.16 13.52
N GLN A 371 -21.92 19.66 14.68
CA GLN A 371 -22.77 18.47 14.80
C GLN A 371 -23.99 18.77 15.67
N TRP A 372 -25.16 18.43 15.14
CA TRP A 372 -26.41 18.37 15.86
C TRP A 372 -26.75 16.92 16.10
N CYS A 373 -26.92 16.53 17.36
CA CYS A 373 -27.25 15.17 17.75
C CYS A 373 -28.59 15.12 18.47
N ASN A 374 -29.37 14.08 18.23
CA ASN A 374 -30.59 13.80 19.00
C ASN A 374 -30.24 13.38 20.45
N THR A 375 -31.26 13.13 21.27
CA THR A 375 -31.10 12.70 22.67
C THR A 375 -30.35 11.37 22.85
N SER A 376 -30.29 10.51 21.83
CA SER A 376 -29.51 9.27 21.84
C SER A 376 -28.05 9.46 21.38
N GLY A 377 -27.65 10.68 21.01
CA GLY A 377 -26.28 11.00 20.58
C GLY A 377 -26.01 10.80 19.08
N SER A 378 -27.01 10.40 18.29
CA SER A 378 -26.91 10.20 16.85
C SER A 378 -26.87 11.53 16.11
N VAL A 379 -25.92 11.69 15.18
CA VAL A 379 -25.79 12.89 14.35
C VAL A 379 -26.95 12.99 13.36
N ILE A 380 -27.79 14.00 13.52
CA ILE A 380 -28.93 14.30 12.63
C ILE A 380 -28.56 15.34 11.56
N LYS A 381 -27.61 16.23 11.85
CA LYS A 381 -27.10 17.24 10.92
C LYS A 381 -25.62 17.50 11.18
N GLU A 382 -24.85 17.68 10.12
CA GLU A 382 -23.41 17.93 10.21
C GLU A 382 -22.95 18.91 9.11
N TYR A 383 -22.09 19.87 9.48
CA TYR A 383 -21.32 20.68 8.54
C TYR A 383 -19.84 20.49 8.79
N LYS A 384 -19.08 20.22 7.72
CA LYS A 384 -17.61 20.11 7.76
C LYS A 384 -17.01 21.22 6.94
N HIS A 385 -16.10 21.94 7.57
CA HIS A 385 -15.38 23.07 7.00
C HIS A 385 -13.89 22.81 7.05
N SER A 386 -13.17 23.27 6.03
CA SER A 386 -11.71 23.20 5.99
C SER A 386 -11.13 24.50 5.49
N PHE A 387 -10.07 24.98 6.13
CA PHE A 387 -9.41 26.23 5.80
C PHE A 387 -7.91 26.00 5.61
N ASP A 388 -7.35 26.56 4.55
CA ASP A 388 -5.91 26.53 4.29
C ASP A 388 -5.17 27.57 5.14
N TYR A 389 -5.84 28.68 5.46
CA TYR A 389 -5.24 29.82 6.17
C TYR A 389 -5.79 29.99 7.58
N PHE A 390 -4.90 30.33 8.52
CA PHE A 390 -5.28 30.56 9.91
C PHE A 390 -6.26 31.73 10.08
N PHE A 391 -6.12 32.81 9.30
CA PHE A 391 -7.04 33.94 9.38
C PHE A 391 -8.46 33.61 8.92
N ASP A 392 -8.64 32.70 7.96
CA ASP A 392 -9.96 32.24 7.53
C ASP A 392 -10.59 31.40 8.65
N PHE A 393 -9.81 30.49 9.25
CA PHE A 393 -10.25 29.70 10.40
C PHE A 393 -10.69 30.56 11.60
N VAL A 394 -9.90 31.59 11.94
CA VAL A 394 -10.22 32.52 13.03
C VAL A 394 -11.44 33.38 12.70
N ALA A 395 -11.54 33.88 11.46
CA ALA A 395 -12.68 34.69 11.03
C ALA A 395 -13.98 33.89 11.03
N PHE A 396 -13.96 32.65 10.53
CA PHE A 396 -15.11 31.75 10.53
C PHE A 396 -15.65 31.53 11.94
N LEU A 397 -14.75 31.31 12.91
CA LEU A 397 -15.07 31.08 14.31
C LEU A 397 -15.27 32.37 15.12
N LYS A 398 -15.17 33.54 14.48
CA LYS A 398 -15.30 34.85 15.13
C LYS A 398 -14.36 35.02 16.33
N GLY A 399 -13.16 34.43 16.25
CA GLY A 399 -12.16 34.47 17.32
C GLY A 399 -12.30 33.37 18.38
N ASP A 400 -13.39 32.60 18.40
CA ASP A 400 -13.55 31.52 19.39
C ASP A 400 -12.81 30.24 18.95
N LEU A 401 -11.59 30.07 19.45
CA LEU A 401 -10.78 28.88 19.24
C LEU A 401 -10.80 27.93 20.45
N SER A 402 -11.66 28.17 21.44
CA SER A 402 -11.76 27.34 22.63
C SER A 402 -11.91 25.84 22.32
N GLU A 403 -11.31 25.00 23.15
CA GLU A 403 -11.27 23.53 23.04
C GLU A 403 -10.70 22.99 21.70
N ALA A 404 -10.06 23.83 20.89
CA ALA A 404 -9.44 23.39 19.64
C ALA A 404 -8.23 22.49 19.90
N ASN A 405 -8.03 21.50 19.02
CA ASN A 405 -6.79 20.73 19.00
C ASN A 405 -5.79 21.32 18.01
N LEU A 406 -4.85 22.12 18.53
CA LEU A 406 -3.82 22.82 17.76
C LEU A 406 -2.41 22.31 18.09
N LEU A 407 -2.30 21.10 18.65
CA LEU A 407 -1.05 20.54 19.16
C LEU A 407 0.09 20.54 18.14
N PHE A 408 -0.22 20.24 16.88
CA PHE A 408 0.76 20.19 15.79
C PHE A 408 0.82 21.48 14.96
N CYS A 409 0.22 22.57 15.43
CA CYS A 409 0.25 23.87 14.77
C CYS A 409 1.42 24.73 15.29
N ASP A 410 2.66 24.28 15.07
CA ASP A 410 3.86 24.95 15.59
C ASP A 410 3.98 26.42 15.14
N GLY A 411 3.44 26.75 13.96
CA GLY A 411 3.44 28.10 13.41
C GLY A 411 2.67 29.14 14.22
N LEU A 412 1.87 28.73 15.22
CA LEU A 412 1.30 29.65 16.21
C LEU A 412 2.37 30.42 16.99
N ASP A 413 3.61 29.91 17.04
CA ASP A 413 4.73 30.61 17.63
C ASP A 413 5.08 31.93 16.90
N ASN A 414 4.68 32.07 15.63
CA ASN A 414 4.88 33.31 14.87
C ASN A 414 3.84 34.39 15.21
N LEU A 415 2.72 34.03 15.84
CA LEU A 415 1.62 34.95 16.11
C LEU A 415 2.08 36.04 17.10
N ALA A 416 1.95 37.31 16.74
CA ALA A 416 2.43 38.44 17.55
C ALA A 416 1.32 39.15 18.36
N GLN A 417 0.06 39.01 17.92
CA GLN A 417 -1.11 39.62 18.54
C GLN A 417 -2.28 38.65 18.52
N TRP A 418 -2.97 38.50 19.65
CA TRP A 418 -4.03 37.50 19.81
C TRP A 418 -5.10 37.87 20.85
N ASP A 419 -5.19 39.14 21.26
CA ASP A 419 -6.10 39.59 22.33
C ASP A 419 -7.59 39.33 22.06
N PHE A 420 -7.95 39.11 20.80
CA PHE A 420 -9.31 38.84 20.34
C PHE A 420 -9.58 37.35 20.06
N ILE A 421 -8.61 36.47 20.32
CA ILE A 421 -8.71 35.03 20.11
C ILE A 421 -8.88 34.35 21.46
N ASP A 422 -9.96 33.58 21.60
CA ASP A 422 -10.17 32.75 22.79
C ASP A 422 -9.45 31.41 22.62
N PHE A 423 -8.42 31.19 23.44
CA PHE A 423 -7.68 29.92 23.50
C PHE A 423 -8.05 29.07 24.73
N THR A 424 -9.18 29.32 25.39
CA THR A 424 -9.61 28.56 26.57
C THR A 424 -9.70 27.06 26.25
N GLY A 425 -9.00 26.23 27.04
CA GLY A 425 -9.02 24.77 26.87
C GLY A 425 -8.36 24.22 25.60
N VAL A 426 -7.64 25.04 24.84
CA VAL A 426 -6.97 24.61 23.61
C VAL A 426 -5.82 23.65 23.91
N LYS A 427 -5.72 22.57 23.13
CA LYS A 427 -4.61 21.62 23.20
C LYS A 427 -3.44 22.12 22.35
N MET A 428 -2.34 22.45 23.00
CA MET A 428 -1.09 22.88 22.38
C MET A 428 0.11 22.51 23.25
N LYS A 429 1.33 22.70 22.74
CA LYS A 429 2.56 22.48 23.52
C LYS A 429 2.65 23.45 24.70
N SER A 430 3.30 23.04 25.78
CA SER A 430 3.49 23.86 26.98
C SER A 430 4.13 25.22 26.69
N SER A 431 5.08 25.27 25.74
CA SER A 431 5.74 26.52 25.33
C SER A 431 4.76 27.54 24.71
N LEU A 432 3.77 27.07 23.97
CA LEU A 432 2.72 27.93 23.41
C LEU A 432 1.70 28.33 24.48
N CYS A 433 1.35 27.42 25.40
CA CYS A 433 0.53 27.77 26.55
C CYS A 433 1.16 28.93 27.35
N GLU A 434 2.46 28.85 27.64
CA GLU A 434 3.19 29.91 28.35
C GLU A 434 3.20 31.22 27.57
N LYS A 435 3.47 31.17 26.26
CA LYS A 435 3.41 32.35 25.38
C LYS A 435 2.04 33.04 25.45
N PHE A 436 0.96 32.27 25.45
CA PHE A 436 -0.41 32.78 25.48
C PHE A 436 -0.97 33.00 26.89
N GLY A 437 -0.18 32.74 27.95
CA GLY A 437 -0.62 32.89 29.34
C GLY A 437 -1.68 31.88 29.80
N LEU A 438 -1.74 30.72 29.15
CA LEU A 438 -2.70 29.65 29.44
C LEU A 438 -2.17 28.70 30.53
N GLN A 439 -3.07 28.24 31.39
CA GLN A 439 -2.78 27.18 32.36
C GLN A 439 -2.72 25.83 31.66
N TYR A 440 -1.81 24.96 32.09
CA TYR A 440 -1.70 23.59 31.61
C TYR A 440 -1.29 22.66 32.75
N ASP A 441 -1.67 21.39 32.65
CA ASP A 441 -1.30 20.38 33.63
C ASP A 441 0.19 20.05 33.49
N THR A 442 0.95 20.27 34.56
CA THR A 442 2.36 19.91 34.60
C THR A 442 2.52 18.39 34.64
N TYR A 443 3.37 17.86 33.77
CA TYR A 443 3.77 16.47 33.74
C TYR A 443 5.18 16.31 34.31
N ALA A 444 5.29 15.58 35.43
CA ALA A 444 6.58 15.25 36.02
C ALA A 444 7.15 13.98 35.38
N ILE A 445 8.26 14.12 34.66
CA ILE A 445 8.99 12.98 34.09
C ILE A 445 9.54 12.13 35.24
N ASN A 446 9.23 10.83 35.24
CA ASN A 446 9.78 9.90 36.22
C ASN A 446 11.26 9.63 35.94
N LEU A 447 12.14 10.42 36.57
CA LEU A 447 13.58 10.27 36.40
C LEU A 447 14.10 8.92 36.91
N ASN A 448 13.38 8.24 37.81
CA ASN A 448 13.81 6.94 38.30
C ASN A 448 13.85 5.89 37.19
N VAL A 449 13.10 6.06 36.09
CA VAL A 449 13.13 5.12 34.93
C VAL A 449 14.05 5.61 33.81
N ILE A 450 14.96 6.56 34.08
CA ILE A 450 15.90 7.11 33.11
C ILE A 450 17.32 6.97 33.66
N GLU A 451 18.13 6.18 32.96
CA GLU A 451 19.54 5.99 33.29
C GLU A 451 20.32 5.78 32.01
N SER A 452 21.57 6.25 32.02
CA SER A 452 22.53 6.12 30.92
C SER A 452 23.78 5.42 31.47
N PHE A 453 24.37 4.53 30.67
CA PHE A 453 25.59 3.82 31.01
C PHE A 453 26.78 4.38 30.22
N GLU A 454 27.88 4.68 30.90
CA GLU A 454 29.05 5.34 30.30
C GLU A 454 29.64 4.54 29.13
N CYS A 455 29.71 3.21 29.25
CA CYS A 455 30.21 2.34 28.17
C CYS A 455 29.33 2.39 26.92
N ILE A 456 28.02 2.60 27.10
CA ILE A 456 27.03 2.66 26.04
C ILE A 456 27.08 4.03 25.33
N GLU A 457 27.18 5.13 26.08
CA GLU A 457 27.36 6.48 25.52
C GLU A 457 28.65 6.59 24.70
N LYS A 458 29.72 5.91 25.14
CA LYS A 458 30.97 5.82 24.39
C LYS A 458 30.76 5.09 23.05
N ASN A 459 30.05 3.96 23.05
CA ASN A 459 29.75 3.22 21.82
C ASN A 459 28.88 4.03 20.84
N GLU A 460 27.88 4.76 21.35
CA GLU A 460 27.04 5.68 20.56
C GLU A 460 27.92 6.71 19.85
N SER A 461 28.83 7.34 20.58
CA SER A 461 29.76 8.35 20.05
C SER A 461 30.72 7.76 19.01
N GLU A 462 31.26 6.56 19.25
CA GLU A 462 32.20 5.89 18.33
C GLU A 462 31.54 5.44 17.02
N THR A 463 30.24 5.19 17.02
CA THR A 463 29.53 4.56 15.89
C THR A 463 28.42 5.42 15.27
N ALA A 464 28.29 6.69 15.70
CA ALA A 464 27.28 7.63 15.19
C ALA A 464 27.24 7.75 13.65
N LEU A 465 28.41 7.69 12.99
CA LEU A 465 28.49 7.73 11.51
C LEU A 465 27.83 6.52 10.85
N VAL A 466 27.94 5.33 11.48
CA VAL A 466 27.30 4.09 10.97
C VAL A 466 25.79 4.16 11.13
N LEU A 467 25.31 4.74 12.23
CA LEU A 467 23.87 4.98 12.44
C LEU A 467 23.31 5.93 11.37
N GLN A 468 24.03 7.03 11.09
CA GLN A 468 23.62 8.07 10.13
C GLN A 468 23.78 7.66 8.67
N SER A 469 24.65 6.70 8.36
CA SER A 469 24.81 6.25 6.98
C SER A 469 23.53 5.58 6.50
N SER A 470 22.88 6.19 5.51
CA SER A 470 21.79 5.55 4.77
C SER A 470 22.37 4.37 4.01
N ARG A 471 21.79 3.19 4.24
CA ARG A 471 21.94 2.07 3.30
C ARG A 471 21.00 2.38 2.16
N ASP A 472 21.54 3.13 1.20
CA ASP A 472 20.88 3.40 -0.05
C ASP A 472 20.85 2.08 -0.86
N LEU A 473 20.05 1.11 -0.41
CA LEU A 473 19.48 0.08 -1.29
C LEU A 473 18.74 0.79 -2.43
N VAL A 474 18.26 2.02 -2.19
CA VAL A 474 17.81 2.98 -3.19
C VAL A 474 18.94 3.50 -4.09
N SER A 475 20.24 3.53 -3.76
CA SER A 475 21.28 3.77 -4.79
C SER A 475 21.59 2.51 -5.61
N GLU A 476 21.39 1.32 -5.05
CA GLU A 476 21.49 0.06 -5.81
C GLU A 476 20.24 -0.23 -6.66
N VAL A 477 19.08 0.33 -6.27
CA VAL A 477 17.77 0.12 -6.91
C VAL A 477 17.26 1.36 -7.66
N ALA A 478 17.50 2.59 -7.21
CA ALA A 478 17.08 3.87 -7.82
C ALA A 478 18.05 4.45 -8.86
N GLY A 479 18.92 3.60 -9.41
CA GLY A 479 19.15 3.66 -10.85
C GLY A 479 17.89 3.35 -11.68
N ARG A 480 16.77 2.99 -11.03
CA ARG A 480 15.49 2.63 -11.64
C ARG A 480 14.36 3.47 -11.05
N ASP A 481 13.85 4.38 -11.86
CA ASP A 481 12.68 5.22 -11.59
C ASP A 481 11.42 4.32 -11.42
N LEU A 482 10.96 4.14 -10.17
CA LEU A 482 9.98 3.14 -9.77
C LEU A 482 8.54 3.66 -9.86
N SER A 483 7.82 3.24 -10.89
CA SER A 483 6.34 3.30 -10.89
C SER A 483 5.63 2.06 -11.43
N ASN A 484 6.35 0.98 -11.80
CA ASN A 484 5.72 -0.26 -12.30
C ASN A 484 6.56 -1.54 -12.11
N PHE A 485 7.66 -1.53 -11.33
CA PHE A 485 8.63 -2.66 -11.30
C PHE A 485 8.54 -3.59 -10.07
N ASP A 486 7.59 -3.37 -9.17
CA ASP A 486 7.48 -4.09 -7.89
C ASP A 486 7.18 -5.59 -8.04
N LEU A 487 6.32 -6.01 -8.97
CA LEU A 487 5.78 -7.38 -8.96
C LEU A 487 6.79 -8.53 -9.17
N ALA A 488 7.96 -8.31 -9.79
CA ALA A 488 8.92 -9.38 -10.09
C ALA A 488 10.10 -9.44 -9.11
N PHE A 489 10.46 -8.30 -8.50
CA PHE A 489 11.52 -8.23 -7.48
C PHE A 489 10.93 -8.45 -6.07
N ASP A 490 9.71 -7.93 -5.80
CA ASP A 490 8.99 -8.17 -4.52
C ASP A 490 8.65 -9.63 -4.28
N ASN A 491 8.48 -10.42 -5.34
CA ASN A 491 8.18 -11.84 -5.15
C ASN A 491 9.39 -12.65 -4.69
N LYS A 492 10.62 -12.20 -4.93
CA LYS A 492 11.82 -13.00 -4.59
C LYS A 492 12.39 -12.69 -3.22
N CYS A 493 12.32 -11.45 -2.79
CA CYS A 493 12.85 -11.03 -1.51
C CYS A 493 11.81 -10.21 -0.76
N GLN A 494 11.71 -10.43 0.54
CA GLN A 494 10.90 -9.67 1.48
C GLN A 494 11.77 -8.56 2.06
N ARG A 495 11.32 -7.31 1.95
CA ARG A 495 11.98 -6.18 2.62
C ARG A 495 11.58 -6.14 4.09
N VAL A 496 12.57 -6.02 4.96
CA VAL A 496 12.38 -5.94 6.40
C VAL A 496 12.86 -4.57 6.86
N HIS A 497 11.98 -3.84 7.56
CA HIS A 497 12.32 -2.57 8.21
C HIS A 497 12.55 -2.85 9.68
N TYR A 498 13.53 -2.22 10.30
CA TYR A 498 13.77 -2.42 11.74
C TYR A 498 14.38 -1.22 12.43
N ILE A 499 14.20 -1.20 13.75
CA ILE A 499 14.87 -0.36 14.72
C ILE A 499 15.09 -1.21 15.98
N SER A 500 16.29 -1.18 16.55
CA SER A 500 16.64 -2.09 17.66
C SER A 500 16.67 -1.44 19.04
N ASP A 501 16.78 -0.11 19.09
CA ASP A 501 16.71 0.69 20.31
C ASP A 501 16.03 2.01 19.99
N LEU A 502 15.18 2.54 20.89
CA LEU A 502 14.48 3.81 20.67
C LEU A 502 14.57 4.78 21.86
N HIS A 503 14.53 4.28 23.09
CA HIS A 503 14.75 5.02 24.33
C HIS A 503 13.83 6.24 24.51
N LEU A 504 12.51 6.06 24.38
CA LEU A 504 11.53 7.16 24.40
C LEU A 504 11.59 8.02 25.66
N MET A 505 11.95 7.46 26.82
CA MET A 505 12.08 8.24 28.04
C MET A 505 13.22 9.26 27.97
N HIS A 506 14.33 8.92 27.30
CA HIS A 506 15.44 9.85 27.04
C HIS A 506 15.00 10.96 26.08
N ARG A 507 14.26 10.62 25.01
CA ARG A 507 13.68 11.60 24.06
C ARG A 507 12.75 12.60 24.74
N ILE A 508 11.84 12.11 25.58
CA ILE A 508 10.90 12.95 26.33
C ILE A 508 11.66 13.90 27.27
N LYS A 509 12.72 13.43 27.92
CA LYS A 509 13.59 14.25 28.76
C LYS A 509 14.38 15.28 27.96
N ASN A 510 15.00 14.88 26.86
CA ASN A 510 15.84 15.74 26.03
C ASN A 510 15.02 16.83 25.34
N ALA A 511 13.79 16.52 24.92
CA ALA A 511 12.83 17.49 24.39
C ALA A 511 12.32 18.48 25.45
N GLY A 512 12.59 18.23 26.75
CA GLY A 512 12.18 19.10 27.84
C GLY A 512 10.66 19.14 28.02
N CYS A 513 9.97 18.00 27.83
CA CYS A 513 8.51 17.92 27.95
C CYS A 513 8.04 18.34 29.35
N ARG A 514 7.05 19.23 29.42
CA ARG A 514 6.48 19.75 30.68
C ARG A 514 4.99 19.46 30.82
N SER A 515 4.32 18.99 29.77
CA SER A 515 2.91 18.57 29.77
C SER A 515 2.73 17.22 29.09
N LYS A 516 1.53 16.63 29.22
CA LYS A 516 1.17 15.40 28.49
C LYS A 516 1.11 15.65 26.98
N GLU A 517 0.68 16.83 26.58
CA GLU A 517 0.63 17.29 25.19
C GLU A 517 2.03 17.30 24.56
N ASP A 518 3.05 17.76 25.30
CA ASP A 518 4.44 17.72 24.83
C ASP A 518 4.90 16.27 24.58
N VAL A 519 4.58 15.36 25.50
CA VAL A 519 4.88 13.93 25.37
C VAL A 519 4.21 13.33 24.13
N ILE A 520 2.92 13.61 23.93
CA ILE A 520 2.17 13.15 22.75
C ILE A 520 2.81 13.71 21.47
N TYR A 521 3.20 14.99 21.48
CA TYR A 521 3.84 15.63 20.33
C TYR A 521 5.14 14.92 19.95
N VAL A 522 6.04 14.68 20.91
CA VAL A 522 7.32 14.00 20.67
C VAL A 522 7.11 12.57 20.16
N ILE A 523 6.24 11.80 20.80
CA ILE A 523 5.96 10.41 20.40
C ILE A 523 5.33 10.36 18.99
N GLN A 524 4.37 11.25 18.70
CA GLN A 524 3.74 11.30 17.37
C GLN A 524 4.76 11.61 16.29
N LYS A 525 5.69 12.56 16.50
CA LYS A 525 6.74 12.88 15.52
C LYS A 525 7.62 11.67 15.20
N ILE A 526 8.02 10.92 16.22
CA ILE A 526 8.79 9.68 16.05
C ILE A 526 7.97 8.63 15.30
N VAL A 527 6.71 8.43 15.68
CA VAL A 527 5.81 7.50 15.01
C VAL A 527 5.57 7.88 13.56
N ASP A 528 5.39 9.18 13.26
CA ASP A 528 5.18 9.65 11.88
C ASP A 528 6.37 9.29 11.00
N THR A 529 7.61 9.44 11.49
CA THR A 529 8.82 8.99 10.79
C THR A 529 8.80 7.49 10.55
N ILE A 530 8.61 6.69 11.61
CA ILE A 530 8.56 5.22 11.52
C ILE A 530 7.47 4.76 10.53
N ALA A 531 6.26 5.33 10.62
CA ALA A 531 5.13 4.92 9.81
C ALA A 531 5.23 5.35 8.34
N ASN A 532 5.94 6.45 8.05
CA ASN A 532 6.21 6.88 6.68
C ASN A 532 7.25 5.98 6.00
N GLU A 533 8.21 5.45 6.76
CA GLU A 533 9.28 4.59 6.26
C GLU A 533 8.91 3.10 6.24
N ALA A 534 8.02 2.65 7.14
CA ALA A 534 7.63 1.25 7.23
C ALA A 534 6.78 0.77 6.04
N GLU A 535 7.05 -0.44 5.59
CA GLU A 535 6.25 -1.14 4.56
C GLU A 535 5.53 -2.38 5.15
N SER A 536 5.80 -3.59 4.64
CA SER A 536 5.03 -4.80 4.95
C SER A 536 5.49 -5.51 6.24
N LEU A 537 6.77 -5.45 6.60
CA LEU A 537 7.31 -6.04 7.84
C LEU A 537 8.20 -5.03 8.58
N LEU A 538 7.87 -4.77 9.84
CA LEU A 538 8.58 -3.88 10.76
C LEU A 538 8.98 -4.65 12.04
N LEU A 539 10.27 -4.64 12.37
CA LEU A 539 10.82 -5.20 13.60
C LEU A 539 11.19 -4.07 14.58
N ILE A 540 10.79 -4.19 15.84
CA ILE A 540 11.14 -3.26 16.92
C ILE A 540 11.78 -4.07 18.06
N ASP A 541 13.11 -4.06 18.14
CA ASP A 541 13.89 -5.04 18.92
C ASP A 541 14.21 -4.60 20.36
N GLY A 542 13.21 -4.12 21.09
CA GLY A 542 13.34 -3.75 22.51
C GLY A 542 13.85 -2.33 22.77
N ASP A 543 14.00 -2.00 24.05
CA ASP A 543 14.41 -0.68 24.55
C ASP A 543 13.61 0.47 23.92
N VAL A 544 12.29 0.28 23.88
CA VAL A 544 11.32 1.26 23.40
C VAL A 544 11.06 2.28 24.50
N ALA A 545 10.65 1.82 25.67
CA ALA A 545 10.34 2.66 26.82
C ALA A 545 10.37 1.87 28.14
N SER A 546 11.12 2.38 29.10
CA SER A 546 11.17 1.85 30.47
C SER A 546 9.91 2.13 31.30
N ASP A 547 9.10 3.11 30.90
CA ASP A 547 7.76 3.35 31.45
C ASP A 547 6.70 2.66 30.58
N ILE A 548 5.92 1.76 31.17
CA ILE A 548 4.88 1.00 30.46
C ILE A 548 3.75 1.89 29.93
N GLY A 549 3.45 3.02 30.59
CA GLY A 549 2.44 3.97 30.11
C GLY A 549 2.88 4.68 28.83
N ILE A 550 4.16 5.06 28.75
CA ILE A 550 4.77 5.59 27.52
C ILE A 550 4.85 4.53 26.43
N PHE A 551 5.21 3.29 26.77
CA PHE A 551 5.16 2.18 25.81
C PHE A 551 3.75 1.99 25.22
N GLN A 552 2.72 1.96 26.07
CA GLN A 552 1.33 1.83 25.63
C GLN A 552 0.88 3.01 24.75
N LEU A 553 1.29 4.24 25.11
CA LEU A 553 1.02 5.43 24.31
C LEU A 553 1.67 5.34 22.92
N PHE A 554 2.93 4.90 22.85
CA PHE A 554 3.65 4.67 21.60
C PHE A 554 2.93 3.66 20.71
N VAL A 555 2.62 2.46 21.23
CA VAL A 555 1.92 1.40 20.47
C VAL A 555 0.56 1.89 19.95
N LYS A 556 -0.20 2.61 20.78
CA LYS A 556 -1.50 3.17 20.40
C LYS A 556 -1.42 4.22 19.30
N ILE A 557 -0.37 5.06 19.31
CA ILE A 557 -0.17 6.06 18.26
C ILE A 557 0.34 5.38 16.99
N LEU A 558 1.31 4.47 17.12
CA LEU A 558 1.87 3.68 16.01
C LEU A 558 0.78 2.92 15.24
N SER A 559 -0.11 2.21 15.93
CA SER A 559 -1.19 1.45 15.29
C SER A 559 -2.17 2.31 14.50
N LYS A 560 -2.37 3.57 14.88
CA LYS A 560 -3.27 4.51 14.21
C LYS A 560 -2.62 5.19 13.01
N THR A 561 -1.30 5.38 13.05
CA THR A 561 -0.55 6.04 11.97
C THR A 561 -0.09 5.05 10.90
N LEU A 562 0.20 3.79 11.27
CA LEU A 562 0.68 2.78 10.32
C LEU A 562 -0.31 2.48 9.20
N ARG A 563 0.23 2.06 8.05
CA ARG A 563 -0.56 1.53 6.95
C ARG A 563 -1.23 0.22 7.39
N ARG A 564 -2.45 -0.03 6.89
CA ARG A 564 -3.26 -1.20 7.27
C ARG A 564 -2.55 -2.55 7.10
N ASN A 565 -1.54 -2.64 6.22
CA ASN A 565 -0.90 -3.90 5.85
C ASN A 565 0.48 -4.15 6.48
N THR A 566 0.93 -3.31 7.41
CA THR A 566 2.22 -3.49 8.08
C THR A 566 2.13 -4.51 9.21
N GLN A 567 2.91 -5.59 9.13
CA GLN A 567 3.12 -6.51 10.25
C GLN A 567 4.21 -5.96 11.17
N VAL A 568 3.92 -5.83 12.47
CA VAL A 568 4.87 -5.32 13.47
C VAL A 568 5.20 -6.41 14.49
N VAL A 569 6.49 -6.67 14.65
CA VAL A 569 7.03 -7.68 15.57
C VAL A 569 7.96 -7.00 16.56
N PHE A 570 7.68 -7.19 17.85
CA PHE A 570 8.45 -6.65 18.96
C PHE A 570 9.23 -7.75 19.68
N THR A 571 10.35 -7.37 20.26
CA THR A 571 10.94 -8.02 21.45
C THR A 571 10.96 -7.02 22.61
N LEU A 572 11.32 -7.48 23.80
CA LEU A 572 11.60 -6.60 24.95
C LEU A 572 13.11 -6.42 25.08
N GLY A 573 13.53 -5.23 25.48
CA GLY A 573 14.87 -4.95 25.95
C GLY A 573 14.95 -4.91 27.47
N ASN A 574 16.13 -4.60 27.99
CA ASN A 574 16.34 -4.56 29.44
C ASN A 574 15.60 -3.37 30.08
N HIS A 575 15.39 -2.27 29.34
CA HIS A 575 14.69 -1.09 29.85
C HIS A 575 13.21 -1.37 30.17
N GLU A 576 12.53 -2.22 29.38
CA GLU A 576 11.14 -2.61 29.65
C GLU A 576 10.97 -3.36 30.99
N LEU A 577 12.06 -3.88 31.59
CA LEU A 577 12.01 -4.58 32.87
C LEU A 577 12.09 -3.65 34.09
N TRP A 578 12.52 -2.40 33.91
CA TRP A 578 12.92 -1.50 35.01
C TRP A 578 11.80 -1.11 35.98
N SER A 579 10.55 -1.10 35.51
CA SER A 579 9.39 -0.69 36.30
C SER A 579 8.77 -1.83 37.13
N PHE A 580 9.37 -3.02 37.13
CA PHE A 580 8.74 -4.26 37.61
C PHE A 580 9.52 -4.99 38.70
N SER A 581 10.08 -4.24 39.65
CA SER A 581 10.74 -4.84 40.82
C SER A 581 9.83 -5.85 41.54
N GLY A 582 10.31 -7.08 41.71
CA GLY A 582 9.59 -8.17 42.39
C GLY A 582 8.59 -8.96 41.52
N PHE A 583 8.47 -8.67 40.23
CA PHE A 583 7.67 -9.46 39.29
C PHE A 583 8.52 -10.53 38.61
N GLN A 584 7.90 -11.66 38.27
CA GLN A 584 8.51 -12.69 37.43
C GLN A 584 8.50 -12.27 35.95
N ILE A 585 9.46 -12.73 35.15
CA ILE A 585 9.61 -12.35 33.74
C ILE A 585 8.34 -12.64 32.93
N GLU A 586 7.71 -13.79 33.13
CA GLU A 586 6.48 -14.16 32.43
C GLU A 586 5.31 -13.22 32.74
N GLN A 587 5.26 -12.67 33.96
CA GLN A 587 4.25 -11.68 34.32
C GLN A 587 4.47 -10.35 33.60
N ILE A 588 5.73 -9.95 33.43
CA ILE A 588 6.11 -8.74 32.70
C ILE A 588 5.79 -8.92 31.21
N VAL A 589 6.25 -10.04 30.61
CA VAL A 589 5.98 -10.41 29.22
C VAL A 589 4.47 -10.43 28.94
N SER A 590 3.66 -10.97 29.84
CA SER A 590 2.20 -11.02 29.70
C SER A 590 1.56 -9.62 29.61
N LYS A 591 2.05 -8.65 30.39
CA LYS A 591 1.58 -7.26 30.35
C LYS A 591 1.84 -6.62 28.99
N TYR A 592 3.08 -6.69 28.49
CA TYR A 592 3.44 -6.14 27.18
C TYR A 592 2.72 -6.86 26.04
N ARG A 593 2.58 -8.19 26.14
CA ARG A 593 1.85 -8.98 25.16
C ARG A 593 0.38 -8.54 25.06
N THR A 594 -0.29 -8.31 26.19
CA THR A 594 -1.67 -7.83 26.20
C THR A 594 -1.82 -6.47 25.51
N ILE A 595 -0.87 -5.55 25.73
CA ILE A 595 -0.86 -4.24 25.07
C ILE A 595 -0.72 -4.39 23.55
N LEU A 596 0.20 -5.24 23.09
CA LEU A 596 0.47 -5.42 21.66
C LEU A 596 -0.66 -6.18 20.94
N GLU A 597 -1.23 -7.21 21.59
CA GLU A 597 -2.36 -7.99 21.07
C GLU A 597 -3.61 -7.11 20.85
N GLU A 598 -3.86 -6.11 21.70
CA GLU A 598 -4.95 -5.12 21.54
C GLU A 598 -4.91 -4.44 20.16
N TYR A 599 -3.71 -4.19 19.64
CA TYR A 599 -3.47 -3.51 18.36
C TYR A 599 -3.06 -4.46 17.23
N GLY A 600 -3.11 -5.78 17.46
CA GLY A 600 -2.76 -6.79 16.46
C GLY A 600 -1.29 -6.88 16.11
N MET A 601 -0.40 -6.48 17.03
CA MET A 601 1.04 -6.57 16.92
C MET A 601 1.56 -7.80 17.68
N TYR A 602 2.76 -8.28 17.34
CA TYR A 602 3.32 -9.50 17.91
C TYR A 602 4.44 -9.19 18.90
N LEU A 603 4.47 -9.89 20.03
CA LEU A 603 5.61 -9.91 20.94
C LEU A 603 6.27 -11.29 20.89
N LEU A 604 7.58 -11.33 20.67
CA LEU A 604 8.38 -12.54 20.77
C LEU A 604 9.18 -12.55 22.07
N HIS A 605 9.03 -13.62 22.84
CA HIS A 605 9.86 -13.90 24.01
C HIS A 605 10.07 -15.41 24.13
N ASN A 606 11.18 -15.89 23.55
CA ASN A 606 11.45 -17.31 23.34
C ASN A 606 10.39 -17.96 22.44
N ASP A 607 9.82 -17.17 21.54
CA ASP A 607 8.72 -17.55 20.65
C ASP A 607 9.20 -17.62 19.21
N LEU A 608 8.45 -18.36 18.38
CA LEU A 608 8.69 -18.49 16.95
C LEU A 608 7.49 -17.98 16.17
N LEU A 609 7.72 -17.01 15.28
CA LEU A 609 6.73 -16.49 14.34
C LEU A 609 7.10 -16.90 12.93
N TYR A 610 6.13 -17.31 12.12
CA TYR A 610 6.35 -17.59 10.71
C TYR A 610 5.20 -17.10 9.85
N LYS A 611 5.52 -16.83 8.59
CA LYS A 611 4.56 -16.37 7.59
C LYS A 611 4.48 -17.37 6.45
N GLU A 612 3.28 -17.85 6.16
CA GLU A 612 2.96 -18.62 4.97
C GLU A 612 2.47 -17.72 3.83
N ASP A 613 2.44 -18.26 2.62
CA ASP A 613 1.87 -17.56 1.48
C ASP A 613 0.34 -17.47 1.59
N CYS A 614 -0.17 -16.26 1.63
CA CYS A 614 -1.59 -15.93 1.55
C CYS A 614 -1.87 -15.19 0.23
N ASP A 615 -3.07 -15.35 -0.34
CA ASP A 615 -3.44 -14.65 -1.57
C ASP A 615 -3.20 -13.13 -1.43
N LEU A 616 -2.78 -12.46 -2.51
CA LEU A 616 -2.38 -11.02 -2.53
C LEU A 616 -3.44 -10.05 -1.96
N LEU A 617 -4.68 -10.50 -1.78
CA LEU A 617 -5.81 -9.75 -1.26
C LEU A 617 -6.21 -10.13 0.17
N ALA A 618 -5.51 -11.10 0.78
CA ALA A 618 -5.78 -11.55 2.13
C ALA A 618 -5.39 -10.49 3.15
N GLU A 619 -6.11 -10.45 4.29
CA GLU A 619 -5.72 -9.58 5.40
C GLU A 619 -4.27 -9.86 5.83
N PRO A 620 -3.51 -8.86 6.33
CA PRO A 620 -2.08 -8.97 6.62
C PRO A 620 -1.76 -10.10 7.61
N LYS A 621 -2.69 -10.37 8.54
CA LYS A 621 -2.59 -11.43 9.54
C LYS A 621 -2.81 -12.83 8.97
N THR A 622 -3.47 -12.97 7.82
CA THR A 622 -3.76 -14.26 7.19
C THR A 622 -2.45 -14.98 6.87
N GLY A 623 -2.31 -16.24 7.30
CA GLY A 623 -1.08 -17.02 7.13
C GLY A 623 0.09 -16.59 8.03
N THR A 624 -0.12 -15.71 9.02
CA THR A 624 0.89 -15.45 10.07
C THR A 624 0.58 -16.30 11.29
N HIS A 625 1.58 -17.01 11.78
CA HIS A 625 1.45 -17.95 12.88
C HIS A 625 2.49 -17.66 13.96
N LEU A 626 2.07 -17.70 15.22
CA LEU A 626 2.92 -17.56 16.39
C LEU A 626 2.86 -18.86 17.19
N ILE A 627 4.01 -19.49 17.41
CA ILE A 627 4.17 -20.63 18.31
C ILE A 627 4.88 -20.13 19.56
N LYS A 628 4.20 -20.21 20.71
CA LYS A 628 4.73 -19.71 21.98
C LYS A 628 5.74 -20.70 22.57
N TYR A 629 6.61 -20.21 23.44
CA TYR A 629 7.63 -21.00 24.15
C TYR A 629 7.11 -22.34 24.70
N HIS A 630 6.02 -22.31 25.46
CA HIS A 630 5.47 -23.53 26.06
C HIS A 630 4.98 -24.55 25.02
N ASP A 631 4.45 -24.09 23.89
CA ASP A 631 4.00 -24.96 22.80
C ASP A 631 5.21 -25.54 22.05
N LEU A 632 6.24 -24.72 21.78
CA LEU A 632 7.51 -25.17 21.19
C LEU A 632 8.18 -26.27 22.03
N CYS A 633 8.11 -26.15 23.36
CA CYS A 633 8.63 -27.17 24.28
C CYS A 633 7.87 -28.50 24.22
N GLN A 634 6.59 -28.50 23.83
CA GLN A 634 5.77 -29.71 23.74
C GLN A 634 5.79 -30.37 22.35
N MET A 635 6.03 -29.59 21.31
CA MET A 635 6.16 -30.10 19.94
C MET A 635 7.46 -30.90 19.79
N ASN A 636 7.51 -31.91 18.93
CA ASN A 636 8.76 -32.55 18.50
C ASN A 636 9.29 -31.90 17.21
N GLU A 637 10.51 -32.27 16.80
CA GLU A 637 11.18 -31.69 15.62
C GLU A 637 10.40 -31.90 14.32
N ALA A 638 9.74 -33.04 14.15
CA ALA A 638 8.93 -33.33 12.95
C ALA A 638 7.69 -32.42 12.90
N GLN A 639 7.00 -32.23 14.03
CA GLN A 639 5.84 -31.32 14.12
C GLN A 639 6.22 -29.87 13.80
N ILE A 640 7.38 -29.41 14.30
CA ILE A 640 7.86 -28.05 14.00
C ILE A 640 8.22 -27.94 12.51
N SER A 641 8.91 -28.94 11.96
CA SER A 641 9.28 -28.97 10.54
C SER A 641 8.06 -28.96 9.62
N ASP A 642 7.01 -29.71 9.97
CA ASP A 642 5.74 -29.72 9.25
C ASP A 642 5.05 -28.35 9.26
N CYS A 643 5.02 -27.66 10.42
CA CYS A 643 4.48 -26.29 10.50
C CYS A 643 5.25 -25.31 9.62
N LEU A 644 6.58 -25.43 9.55
CA LEU A 644 7.43 -24.50 8.80
C LEU A 644 7.60 -24.91 7.33
N ARG A 645 6.92 -25.96 6.86
CA ARG A 645 7.10 -26.51 5.51
C ARG A 645 6.83 -25.48 4.41
N SER A 646 5.81 -24.63 4.61
CA SER A 646 5.40 -23.59 3.65
C SER A 646 5.74 -22.16 4.12
N ALA A 647 6.60 -22.03 5.13
CA ALA A 647 6.99 -20.74 5.67
C ALA A 647 7.89 -19.99 4.67
N ARG A 648 7.47 -18.78 4.29
CA ARG A 648 8.21 -17.79 3.51
C ARG A 648 9.40 -17.25 4.29
N TYR A 649 9.18 -16.95 5.56
CA TYR A 649 10.21 -16.57 6.52
C TYR A 649 9.81 -17.00 7.93
N VAL A 650 10.81 -17.09 8.78
CA VAL A 650 10.69 -17.45 10.19
C VAL A 650 11.44 -16.41 11.03
N ILE A 651 10.85 -15.97 12.13
CA ILE A 651 11.44 -15.09 13.12
C ILE A 651 11.45 -15.84 14.45
N PHE A 652 12.63 -16.16 14.95
CA PHE A 652 12.79 -16.67 16.31
C PHE A 652 13.35 -15.55 17.17
N GLY A 653 12.66 -15.20 18.26
CA GLY A 653 13.05 -14.01 19.00
C GLY A 653 12.69 -13.96 20.48
N GLY A 654 13.36 -13.05 21.17
CA GLY A 654 13.22 -12.79 22.59
C GLY A 654 14.17 -11.70 23.07
N LEU A 655 14.27 -11.49 24.38
CA LEU A 655 15.23 -10.52 24.92
C LEU A 655 16.66 -11.00 24.70
N GLY A 656 16.90 -12.30 24.89
CA GLY A 656 18.24 -12.90 24.90
C GLY A 656 19.07 -12.29 26.03
N PHE A 657 18.99 -12.81 27.25
CA PHE A 657 19.65 -12.18 28.41
C PHE A 657 21.18 -12.26 28.35
N SER A 658 21.89 -11.34 29.01
CA SER A 658 23.36 -11.19 28.94
C SER A 658 24.16 -12.15 29.83
N GLY A 659 23.68 -13.39 30.00
CA GLY A 659 24.25 -14.42 30.88
C GLY A 659 25.70 -14.84 30.56
N TYR A 660 26.14 -14.70 29.31
CA TYR A 660 27.54 -14.95 28.90
C TYR A 660 28.39 -13.68 28.82
N ASN A 661 27.78 -12.49 28.90
CA ASN A 661 28.51 -11.23 28.93
C ASN A 661 29.10 -10.99 30.34
N MET A 662 30.42 -10.85 30.42
CA MET A 662 31.14 -10.62 31.68
C MET A 662 31.37 -9.15 32.01
N GLU A 663 31.18 -8.25 31.04
CA GLU A 663 31.50 -6.83 31.16
C GLU A 663 30.25 -5.95 31.36
N PHE A 664 29.12 -6.34 30.76
CA PHE A 664 27.85 -5.61 30.82
C PHE A 664 26.69 -6.59 31.02
N ASN A 665 26.30 -6.78 32.28
CA ASN A 665 25.30 -7.76 32.73
C ASN A 665 24.52 -7.26 33.97
N ALA A 666 23.73 -8.13 34.60
CA ALA A 666 22.92 -7.78 35.77
C ALA A 666 23.70 -7.11 36.92
N ASN A 667 24.98 -7.46 37.14
CA ASN A 667 25.80 -6.83 38.19
C ASN A 667 26.11 -5.36 37.91
N ASN A 668 26.04 -4.94 36.65
CA ASN A 668 26.16 -3.54 36.24
C ASN A 668 24.85 -2.76 36.46
N GLY A 669 23.77 -3.41 36.91
CA GLY A 669 22.47 -2.79 37.16
C GLY A 669 21.57 -2.68 35.94
N ILE A 670 21.89 -3.31 34.81
CA ILE A 670 21.14 -3.17 33.54
C ILE A 670 19.67 -3.63 33.63
N TYR A 671 19.33 -4.48 34.59
CA TYR A 671 17.96 -4.93 34.91
C TYR A 671 17.42 -4.39 36.25
N ARG A 672 18.21 -3.58 36.96
CA ARG A 672 17.89 -3.01 38.28
C ARG A 672 17.49 -4.09 39.30
N MET A 673 16.44 -3.82 40.09
CA MET A 673 15.93 -4.74 41.11
C MET A 673 15.01 -5.83 40.55
N THR A 674 14.81 -5.89 39.24
CA THR A 674 13.90 -6.87 38.61
C THR A 674 14.59 -8.22 38.44
N MET A 675 15.89 -8.25 38.19
CA MET A 675 16.64 -9.48 37.91
C MET A 675 18.05 -9.43 38.48
N ASP A 676 18.45 -10.53 39.13
CA ASP A 676 19.82 -10.76 39.57
C ASP A 676 20.63 -11.56 38.54
N ARG A 677 21.94 -11.65 38.76
CA ARG A 677 22.87 -12.36 37.87
C ARG A 677 22.55 -13.85 37.73
N ASP A 678 22.13 -14.51 38.81
CA ASP A 678 21.82 -15.94 38.77
C ASP A 678 20.59 -16.24 37.92
N THR A 679 19.58 -15.37 37.98
CA THR A 679 18.35 -15.46 37.18
C THR A 679 18.65 -15.13 35.72
N GLU A 680 19.41 -14.06 35.44
CA GLU A 680 19.87 -13.70 34.09
C GLU A 680 20.56 -14.89 33.39
N ILE A 681 21.51 -15.55 34.06
CA ILE A 681 22.22 -16.72 33.52
C ILE A 681 21.26 -17.87 33.22
N LYS A 682 20.23 -18.08 34.05
CA LYS A 682 19.22 -19.13 33.81
C LYS A 682 18.37 -18.80 32.59
N GLU A 683 17.90 -17.56 32.48
CA GLU A 683 17.09 -17.12 31.34
C GLU A 683 17.87 -17.18 30.01
N SER A 684 19.17 -16.83 30.01
CA SER A 684 20.03 -17.01 28.83
C SER A 684 20.10 -18.46 28.38
N LYS A 685 20.24 -19.40 29.33
CA LYS A 685 20.30 -20.84 29.03
C LYS A 685 19.00 -21.36 28.43
N ILE A 686 17.85 -20.86 28.89
CA ILE A 686 16.54 -21.24 28.34
C ILE A 686 16.47 -20.91 26.84
N PHE A 687 16.87 -19.69 26.46
CA PHE A 687 16.89 -19.29 25.06
C PHE A 687 17.95 -20.05 24.24
N GLU A 688 19.14 -20.24 24.80
CA GLU A 688 20.23 -21.01 24.16
C GLU A 688 19.83 -22.47 23.90
N ASP A 689 19.22 -23.16 24.86
CA ASP A 689 18.80 -24.55 24.72
C ASP A 689 17.73 -24.69 23.64
N LEU A 690 16.76 -23.77 23.61
CA LEU A 690 15.74 -23.74 22.57
C LEU A 690 16.33 -23.43 21.19
N TYR A 691 17.22 -22.46 21.11
CA TYR A 691 17.94 -22.10 19.88
C TYR A 691 18.69 -23.32 19.30
N ASN A 692 19.49 -23.99 20.13
CA ASN A 692 20.29 -25.15 19.73
C ASN A 692 19.42 -26.31 19.22
N ARG A 693 18.26 -26.50 19.85
CA ARG A 693 17.28 -27.50 19.43
C ARG A 693 16.62 -27.16 18.08
N LEU A 694 16.31 -25.89 17.83
CA LEU A 694 15.66 -25.44 16.60
C LEU A 694 16.64 -25.29 15.42
N ARG A 695 17.93 -25.11 15.71
CA ARG A 695 18.99 -24.84 14.71
C ARG A 695 18.99 -25.78 13.49
N PRO A 696 18.84 -27.12 13.63
CA PRO A 696 18.82 -28.00 12.45
C PRO A 696 17.64 -27.72 11.52
N ILE A 697 16.48 -27.37 12.08
CA ILE A 697 15.23 -27.13 11.33
C ILE A 697 15.29 -25.78 10.62
N LEU A 698 15.73 -24.74 11.34
CA LEU A 698 15.75 -23.36 10.87
C LEU A 698 16.83 -23.10 9.82
N SER A 699 17.92 -23.88 9.79
CA SER A 699 19.04 -23.74 8.84
C SER A 699 18.65 -23.81 7.35
N ASN A 700 17.49 -24.43 7.05
CA ASN A 700 16.94 -24.58 5.71
C ASN A 700 15.76 -23.62 5.44
N LYS A 701 15.61 -22.58 6.26
CA LYS A 701 14.53 -21.59 6.18
C LYS A 701 15.13 -20.19 6.15
N ASN A 702 14.34 -19.26 5.63
CA ASN A 702 14.66 -17.83 5.64
C ASN A 702 14.46 -17.31 7.08
N THR A 703 15.50 -17.44 7.90
CA THR A 703 15.40 -17.28 9.35
C THR A 703 16.01 -15.96 9.81
N ILE A 704 15.23 -15.21 10.59
CA ILE A 704 15.66 -14.05 11.36
C ILE A 704 15.77 -14.46 12.83
N ILE A 705 16.93 -14.23 13.43
CA ILE A 705 17.14 -14.32 14.87
C ILE A 705 17.06 -12.90 15.42
N LEU A 706 15.94 -12.59 16.09
CA LEU A 706 15.62 -11.25 16.61
C LEU A 706 15.80 -11.25 18.12
N THR A 707 16.93 -10.72 18.61
CA THR A 707 17.23 -10.69 20.04
C THR A 707 17.75 -9.34 20.46
N HIS A 708 17.17 -8.75 21.51
CA HIS A 708 17.60 -7.44 21.96
C HIS A 708 19.11 -7.39 22.28
N THR A 709 19.68 -8.42 22.92
CA THR A 709 21.15 -8.48 23.09
C THR A 709 21.83 -9.32 22.00
N PRO A 710 23.11 -9.05 21.67
CA PRO A 710 23.84 -9.79 20.64
C PRO A 710 24.03 -11.28 20.99
N LYS A 711 24.16 -12.15 19.97
CA LYS A 711 24.35 -13.61 20.15
C LYS A 711 25.41 -13.98 21.20
N LYS A 712 26.55 -13.27 21.20
CA LYS A 712 27.65 -13.50 22.15
C LYS A 712 27.28 -13.32 23.63
N ASP A 713 26.18 -12.63 23.92
CA ASP A 713 25.75 -12.31 25.27
C ASP A 713 24.82 -13.40 25.84
N TRP A 714 24.07 -14.11 24.99
CA TRP A 714 23.14 -15.17 25.39
C TRP A 714 23.53 -16.59 24.94
N CYS A 715 24.51 -16.75 24.04
CA CYS A 715 25.01 -18.04 23.56
C CYS A 715 26.51 -18.21 23.78
N ARG A 716 26.92 -19.40 24.22
CA ARG A 716 28.33 -19.78 24.35
C ARG A 716 29.06 -19.76 23.01
N GLU A 717 28.40 -20.19 21.94
CA GLU A 717 28.92 -20.14 20.58
C GLU A 717 28.66 -18.76 19.96
N ALA A 718 29.55 -17.81 20.22
CA ALA A 718 29.37 -16.39 19.89
C ALA A 718 29.28 -16.06 18.39
N GLY A 719 29.83 -16.90 17.51
CA GLY A 719 29.88 -16.63 16.06
C GLY A 719 28.52 -16.82 15.39
N PRO A 720 28.16 -16.04 14.36
CA PRO A 720 26.90 -16.21 13.63
C PRO A 720 26.85 -17.56 12.89
N ASP A 721 25.66 -18.13 12.79
CA ASP A 721 25.38 -19.29 11.95
C ASP A 721 25.14 -18.88 10.49
N LYS A 722 25.48 -19.78 9.56
CA LYS A 722 25.24 -19.54 8.13
C LYS A 722 23.75 -19.49 7.82
N ASN A 723 23.37 -18.67 6.84
CA ASN A 723 21.99 -18.50 6.35
C ASN A 723 21.02 -17.89 7.37
N TYR A 724 21.50 -17.42 8.52
CA TYR A 724 20.68 -16.68 9.48
C TYR A 724 20.95 -15.20 9.39
N VAL A 725 19.88 -14.42 9.57
CA VAL A 725 19.95 -12.98 9.72
C VAL A 725 19.81 -12.66 11.21
N TYR A 726 20.90 -12.18 11.83
CA TYR A 726 20.87 -11.74 13.23
C TYR A 726 20.53 -10.26 13.31
N VAL A 727 19.51 -9.91 14.08
CA VAL A 727 19.14 -8.54 14.41
C VAL A 727 19.26 -8.39 15.93
N SER A 728 20.03 -7.39 16.38
CA SER A 728 20.19 -7.12 17.82
C SER A 728 20.55 -5.69 18.15
N GLY A 729 20.23 -5.28 19.38
CA GLY A 729 20.48 -3.96 19.96
C GLY A 729 21.39 -3.95 21.20
N HIS A 730 20.98 -3.22 22.24
CA HIS A 730 21.52 -3.19 23.61
C HIS A 730 22.88 -2.48 23.81
N THR A 731 23.80 -2.62 22.85
CA THR A 731 25.20 -2.18 23.01
C THR A 731 25.45 -0.72 22.62
N HIS A 732 24.54 -0.13 21.86
CA HIS A 732 24.62 1.14 21.12
C HIS A 732 25.86 1.24 20.22
N ARG A 733 26.47 0.09 19.90
CA ARG A 733 27.60 -0.02 19.00
C ARG A 733 27.09 -0.42 17.63
N ASN A 734 26.80 0.59 16.81
CA ASN A 734 26.23 0.37 15.49
C ASN A 734 27.22 -0.38 14.59
N PHE A 735 26.82 -1.58 14.16
CA PHE A 735 27.63 -2.51 13.38
C PHE A 735 26.74 -3.33 12.44
N PHE A 736 27.21 -3.56 11.22
CA PHE A 736 26.58 -4.50 10.31
C PHE A 736 27.64 -5.30 9.54
N HIS A 737 27.25 -6.49 9.12
CA HIS A 737 28.04 -7.36 8.26
C HIS A 737 27.11 -8.22 7.40
N ASP A 738 27.36 -8.27 6.09
CA ASP A 738 26.65 -9.13 5.16
C ASP A 738 27.59 -9.51 4.02
N ASP A 739 28.06 -10.76 4.01
CA ASP A 739 28.86 -11.35 2.94
C ASP A 739 28.09 -12.40 2.12
N GLY A 740 26.77 -12.49 2.33
CA GLY A 740 25.89 -13.51 1.75
C GLY A 740 25.91 -14.87 2.45
N GLU A 741 26.84 -15.14 3.37
CA GLU A 741 26.84 -16.34 4.22
C GLU A 741 26.54 -16.01 5.69
N TYR A 742 27.15 -14.95 6.21
CA TYR A 742 27.04 -14.47 7.59
C TYR A 742 26.43 -13.07 7.61
N ILE A 743 25.28 -12.93 8.26
CA ILE A 743 24.47 -11.72 8.18
C ILE A 743 24.13 -11.21 9.59
N VAL A 744 24.60 -10.01 9.93
CA VAL A 744 24.41 -9.34 11.22
C VAL A 744 23.99 -7.89 11.00
N TYR A 745 22.85 -7.52 11.56
CA TYR A 745 22.25 -6.19 11.51
C TYR A 745 22.03 -5.63 12.92
N SER A 746 23.00 -4.85 13.38
CA SER A 746 23.00 -4.16 14.68
C SER A 746 23.36 -2.69 14.52
N ASP A 747 22.99 -2.09 13.39
CA ASP A 747 23.37 -0.73 13.00
C ASP A 747 22.20 0.26 13.07
N ASN A 748 21.10 -0.08 13.74
CA ASN A 748 20.01 0.84 14.06
C ASN A 748 19.68 0.90 15.57
N GLN A 749 20.74 0.95 16.37
CA GLN A 749 20.68 1.13 17.82
C GLN A 749 20.67 2.63 18.11
N VAL A 750 19.47 3.21 18.23
CA VAL A 750 19.32 4.65 18.49
C VAL A 750 19.62 4.93 19.96
N GLY A 751 20.83 5.43 20.24
CA GLY A 751 21.32 5.68 21.60
C GLY A 751 20.65 6.86 22.32
N TYR A 752 21.16 7.30 23.46
CA TYR A 752 20.40 8.21 24.35
C TYR A 752 20.23 9.64 23.81
N HIS A 753 21.03 10.08 22.83
CA HIS A 753 21.09 11.49 22.41
C HIS A 753 20.60 11.75 20.98
N SER A 754 20.25 10.70 20.22
CA SER A 754 19.79 10.84 18.83
C SER A 754 18.29 11.14 18.69
N GLU A 755 17.91 12.41 18.54
CA GLU A 755 16.51 12.86 18.57
C GLU A 755 15.62 12.50 17.36
N ASN A 756 16.21 12.15 16.20
CA ASN A 756 15.46 11.81 14.99
C ASN A 756 15.70 10.34 14.59
N PRO A 757 15.00 9.39 15.23
CA PRO A 757 15.11 7.98 14.86
C PRO A 757 14.52 7.72 13.48
N HIS A 758 15.21 6.91 12.69
CA HIS A 758 14.79 6.43 11.37
C HIS A 758 14.90 4.91 11.31
N LEU A 759 14.15 4.28 10.41
CA LEU A 759 14.23 2.86 10.13
C LEU A 759 15.40 2.55 9.22
N LYS A 760 15.96 1.36 9.40
CA LYS A 760 16.90 0.75 8.45
C LYS A 760 16.28 -0.49 7.84
N THR A 761 16.78 -0.89 6.67
CA THR A 761 16.18 -1.99 5.89
C THR A 761 17.18 -3.03 5.43
N PHE A 762 16.75 -4.29 5.38
CA PHE A 762 17.47 -5.38 4.73
C PHE A 762 16.50 -6.25 3.91
N LEU A 763 17.05 -7.13 3.08
CA LEU A 763 16.28 -8.08 2.29
C LEU A 763 16.49 -9.49 2.84
N ILE A 764 15.41 -10.27 2.90
CA ILE A 764 15.48 -11.71 3.13
C ILE A 764 14.85 -12.43 1.94
N ASP A 765 15.33 -13.62 1.61
CA ASP A 765 14.70 -14.43 0.59
C ASP A 765 13.24 -14.73 0.97
N ASN A 766 12.40 -14.80 -0.06
CA ASN A 766 10.96 -15.01 0.07
C ASN A 766 10.53 -16.30 -0.63
N ASP A 767 11.46 -17.18 -0.98
CA ASP A 767 11.17 -18.50 -1.54
C ASP A 767 11.20 -19.58 -0.45
N TYR A 768 10.55 -20.71 -0.70
CA TYR A 768 10.65 -21.87 0.17
C TYR A 768 10.58 -23.16 -0.63
N ASP A 769 11.08 -24.24 -0.01
CA ASP A 769 11.00 -25.59 -0.56
C ASP A 769 10.22 -26.50 0.38
N CYS A 770 8.96 -26.78 0.01
CA CYS A 770 8.07 -27.65 0.78
C CYS A 770 8.46 -29.14 0.71
N PHE A 771 9.50 -29.50 -0.04
CA PHE A 771 10.06 -30.85 -0.14
C PHE A 771 11.54 -30.90 0.28
N SER A 772 12.03 -29.86 0.96
CA SER A 772 13.42 -29.76 1.41
C SER A 772 13.82 -30.95 2.30
N ASP A 773 12.90 -31.41 3.15
CA ASP A 773 13.02 -32.52 4.11
C ASP A 773 12.91 -33.92 3.48
N TYR A 774 12.56 -34.04 2.20
CA TYR A 774 12.48 -35.34 1.52
C TYR A 774 13.89 -35.84 1.17
N GLU A 775 14.14 -37.13 1.35
CA GLU A 775 15.36 -37.74 0.80
C GLU A 775 15.31 -37.83 -0.73
N ASP A 776 16.44 -38.12 -1.36
CA ASP A 776 16.49 -38.43 -2.79
C ASP A 776 15.65 -39.69 -3.10
N GLY A 777 14.78 -39.60 -4.10
CA GLY A 777 13.87 -40.69 -4.44
C GLY A 777 12.70 -40.30 -5.34
N ILE A 778 11.76 -41.25 -5.48
CA ILE A 778 10.53 -41.11 -6.27
C ILE A 778 9.34 -41.14 -5.30
N PHE A 779 8.55 -40.07 -5.29
CA PHE A 779 7.44 -39.89 -4.36
C PHE A 779 6.15 -39.60 -5.13
N GLU A 780 5.05 -40.24 -4.72
CA GLU A 780 3.72 -39.81 -5.17
C GLU A 780 3.31 -38.57 -4.37
N ILE A 781 2.89 -37.52 -5.07
CA ILE A 781 2.49 -36.24 -4.47
C ILE A 781 1.10 -35.82 -4.93
N THR A 782 0.46 -34.95 -4.16
CA THR A 782 -0.82 -34.38 -4.53
C THR A 782 -0.67 -33.19 -5.49
N SER A 783 -1.77 -32.85 -6.16
CA SER A 783 -1.85 -31.61 -6.97
C SER A 783 -1.64 -30.35 -6.13
N GLU A 784 -1.97 -30.39 -4.83
CA GLU A 784 -1.79 -29.28 -3.91
C GLU A 784 -0.33 -29.10 -3.53
N GLN A 785 0.38 -30.19 -3.20
CA GLN A 785 1.83 -30.15 -2.93
C GLN A 785 2.62 -29.63 -4.14
N TYR A 786 2.24 -30.03 -5.36
CA TYR A 786 2.86 -29.52 -6.58
C TYR A 786 2.66 -28.00 -6.77
N LYS A 787 1.46 -27.49 -6.48
CA LYS A 787 1.17 -26.04 -6.50
C LYS A 787 1.95 -25.32 -5.41
N ASN A 788 1.99 -25.88 -4.20
CA ASN A 788 2.70 -25.32 -3.06
C ASN A 788 4.20 -25.18 -3.35
N PHE A 789 4.82 -26.17 -3.99
CA PHE A 789 6.22 -26.09 -4.40
C PHE A 789 6.49 -24.96 -5.40
N TYR A 790 5.68 -24.83 -6.45
CA TYR A 790 5.85 -23.75 -7.44
C TYR A 790 5.58 -22.37 -6.84
N ARG A 791 4.60 -22.29 -5.94
CA ARG A 791 4.32 -21.11 -5.12
C ARG A 791 5.56 -20.74 -4.30
N GLY A 792 6.13 -21.71 -3.58
CA GLY A 792 7.36 -21.56 -2.83
C GLY A 792 8.55 -21.10 -3.66
N LYS A 793 8.72 -21.59 -4.89
CA LYS A 793 9.78 -21.10 -5.81
C LYS A 793 9.49 -19.74 -6.46
N ASN A 794 8.37 -19.10 -6.13
CA ASN A 794 7.91 -17.84 -6.73
C ASN A 794 7.72 -17.93 -8.26
N ILE A 795 7.29 -19.11 -8.74
CA ILE A 795 7.05 -19.37 -10.15
C ILE A 795 5.55 -19.47 -10.39
N SER A 796 4.99 -18.49 -11.11
CA SER A 796 3.60 -18.53 -11.53
C SER A 796 3.32 -19.75 -12.41
N MET A 797 2.22 -20.44 -12.13
CA MET A 797 1.78 -21.59 -12.89
C MET A 797 0.25 -21.61 -13.03
N THR A 798 -0.25 -22.24 -14.09
CA THR A 798 -1.67 -22.53 -14.23
C THR A 798 -1.89 -24.04 -14.22
N PHE A 799 -2.37 -24.59 -13.11
CA PHE A 799 -2.61 -26.02 -12.96
C PHE A 799 -4.00 -26.29 -12.36
N GLN A 800 -5.01 -26.35 -13.23
CA GLN A 800 -6.43 -26.52 -12.85
C GLN A 800 -6.99 -27.91 -13.20
N ARG A 801 -6.18 -28.78 -13.79
CA ARG A 801 -6.61 -30.10 -14.25
C ARG A 801 -6.49 -31.12 -13.13
N GLU A 802 -7.44 -32.06 -13.05
CA GLU A 802 -7.27 -33.26 -12.25
C GLU A 802 -6.30 -34.21 -12.96
N VAL A 803 -5.38 -34.79 -12.19
CA VAL A 803 -4.38 -35.75 -12.67
C VAL A 803 -4.54 -37.06 -11.92
N ASN A 804 -4.21 -38.18 -12.57
CA ASN A 804 -4.41 -39.50 -11.99
C ASN A 804 -3.36 -39.83 -10.92
N VAL A 805 -2.09 -39.96 -11.32
CA VAL A 805 -0.96 -40.10 -10.39
C VAL A 805 0.09 -39.07 -10.77
N LEU A 806 0.67 -38.41 -9.77
CA LEU A 806 1.73 -37.41 -9.94
C LEU A 806 2.95 -37.82 -9.12
N TYR A 807 4.07 -38.03 -9.79
CA TYR A 807 5.35 -38.33 -9.17
C TYR A 807 6.22 -37.08 -9.09
N MET A 808 6.84 -36.87 -7.94
CA MET A 808 8.02 -36.02 -7.76
C MET A 808 9.25 -36.91 -7.69
N LEU A 809 10.24 -36.62 -8.53
CA LEU A 809 11.56 -37.21 -8.49
C LEU A 809 12.49 -36.16 -7.90
N LYS A 810 13.09 -36.44 -6.74
CA LYS A 810 14.09 -35.58 -6.09
C LYS A 810 15.45 -36.24 -6.17
N LYS A 811 16.46 -35.54 -6.71
CA LYS A 811 17.82 -36.07 -6.79
C LYS A 811 18.83 -34.94 -6.73
N ASN A 812 19.79 -35.00 -5.81
CA ASN A 812 20.85 -33.99 -5.62
C ASN A 812 20.29 -32.55 -5.54
N GLY A 813 19.16 -32.38 -4.85
CA GLY A 813 18.48 -31.08 -4.70
C GLY A 813 17.75 -30.58 -5.96
N TYR A 814 17.65 -31.38 -7.03
CA TYR A 814 16.83 -31.10 -8.22
C TYR A 814 15.52 -31.87 -8.20
N TYR A 815 14.51 -31.32 -8.87
CA TYR A 815 13.15 -31.86 -8.92
C TYR A 815 12.68 -32.08 -10.36
N CYS A 816 12.07 -33.24 -10.62
CA CYS A 816 11.36 -33.54 -11.87
C CYS A 816 9.94 -34.04 -11.54
N PHE A 817 8.93 -33.54 -12.25
CA PHE A 817 7.54 -33.89 -11.99
C PHE A 817 6.94 -34.67 -13.17
N ILE A 818 6.45 -35.88 -12.91
CA ILE A 818 5.93 -36.79 -13.93
C ILE A 818 4.49 -37.17 -13.59
N HIS A 819 3.58 -36.87 -14.51
CA HIS A 819 2.20 -37.36 -14.45
C HIS A 819 2.07 -38.72 -15.16
N LYS A 820 1.37 -39.66 -14.53
CA LYS A 820 0.97 -40.95 -15.11
C LYS A 820 -0.55 -40.99 -15.31
N SER A 821 -0.96 -41.11 -16.56
CA SER A 821 -2.38 -41.21 -16.92
C SER A 821 -2.99 -42.56 -16.50
N ARG A 822 -4.32 -42.67 -16.58
CA ARG A 822 -5.03 -43.95 -16.35
C ARG A 822 -4.64 -45.05 -17.33
N SER A 823 -4.21 -44.70 -18.54
CA SER A 823 -3.71 -45.68 -19.53
C SER A 823 -2.24 -46.05 -19.31
N GLY A 824 -1.61 -45.54 -18.26
CA GLY A 824 -0.20 -45.78 -17.94
C GLY A 824 0.78 -44.86 -18.67
N SER A 825 0.31 -43.95 -19.52
CA SER A 825 1.20 -43.04 -20.25
C SER A 825 1.82 -41.97 -19.34
N LEU A 826 3.13 -41.73 -19.50
CA LEU A 826 3.90 -40.77 -18.74
C LEU A 826 4.06 -39.44 -19.49
N THR A 827 3.97 -38.35 -18.74
CA THR A 827 4.22 -36.98 -19.22
C THR A 827 5.02 -36.19 -18.20
N ILE A 828 6.09 -35.54 -18.64
CA ILE A 828 6.82 -34.56 -17.82
C ILE A 828 6.02 -33.26 -17.72
N LEU A 829 6.01 -32.66 -16.54
CA LEU A 829 5.33 -31.40 -16.27
C LEU A 829 6.28 -30.21 -16.34
N ASN A 830 5.81 -29.16 -17.00
CA ASN A 830 6.41 -27.84 -17.01
C ASN A 830 5.36 -26.83 -16.52
N GLY A 831 5.24 -26.69 -15.20
CA GLY A 831 4.11 -26.00 -14.58
C GLY A 831 2.78 -26.67 -14.98
N GLY A 832 1.93 -25.93 -15.70
CA GLY A 832 0.67 -26.42 -16.24
C GLY A 832 0.76 -27.28 -17.50
N ALA A 833 1.88 -27.20 -18.22
CA ALA A 833 2.06 -27.86 -19.51
C ALA A 833 2.55 -29.30 -19.35
N MET A 834 2.11 -30.19 -20.23
CA MET A 834 2.49 -31.61 -20.27
C MET A 834 3.20 -31.91 -21.59
N LYS A 835 4.32 -32.64 -21.52
CA LYS A 835 4.98 -33.22 -22.69
C LYS A 835 5.05 -34.74 -22.52
N LYS A 836 4.63 -35.49 -23.54
CA LYS A 836 4.68 -36.96 -23.52
C LYS A 836 6.13 -37.44 -23.42
N LEU A 837 6.33 -38.43 -22.60
CA LEU A 837 7.59 -39.13 -22.41
C LEU A 837 7.58 -40.44 -23.22
N GLU A 838 8.72 -40.82 -23.80
CA GLU A 838 8.81 -41.95 -24.73
C GLU A 838 8.82 -43.29 -23.99
N ILE A 839 9.67 -43.39 -22.96
CA ILE A 839 9.77 -44.57 -22.10
C ILE A 839 8.72 -44.49 -21.00
N GLN A 840 7.95 -45.56 -20.80
CA GLN A 840 6.81 -45.59 -19.85
C GLN A 840 7.21 -46.17 -18.48
N ASP A 841 8.41 -45.83 -18.01
CA ASP A 841 8.95 -46.23 -16.71
C ASP A 841 9.46 -44.99 -15.97
N VAL A 842 8.96 -44.77 -14.75
CA VAL A 842 9.35 -43.62 -13.92
C VAL A 842 10.78 -43.80 -13.40
N GLN A 843 11.20 -45.03 -13.12
CA GLN A 843 12.53 -45.34 -12.61
C GLN A 843 13.62 -44.94 -13.61
N TYR A 844 13.38 -45.17 -14.91
CA TYR A 844 14.26 -44.72 -15.99
C TYR A 844 14.60 -43.23 -15.89
N TYR A 845 13.60 -42.36 -15.65
CA TYR A 845 13.82 -40.93 -15.57
C TYR A 845 14.62 -40.53 -14.32
N TYR A 846 14.41 -41.21 -13.20
CA TYR A 846 15.16 -40.98 -11.96
C TYR A 846 16.63 -41.38 -12.10
N ASP A 847 16.88 -42.56 -12.68
CA ASP A 847 18.24 -43.08 -12.87
C ASP A 847 19.06 -42.18 -13.80
N ASN A 848 18.42 -41.62 -14.84
CA ASN A 848 19.07 -40.77 -15.85
C ASN A 848 18.99 -39.26 -15.56
N MET A 849 18.43 -38.85 -14.41
CA MET A 849 18.18 -37.45 -14.09
C MET A 849 19.46 -36.60 -14.08
N ASP A 850 20.54 -37.08 -13.46
CA ASP A 850 21.82 -36.36 -13.38
C ASP A 850 22.45 -36.14 -14.77
N SER A 851 22.41 -37.18 -15.62
CA SER A 851 22.91 -37.11 -17.00
C SER A 851 22.13 -36.09 -17.83
N MET A 852 20.79 -36.08 -17.70
CA MET A 852 19.94 -35.11 -18.38
C MET A 852 20.22 -33.68 -17.89
N ILE A 853 20.29 -33.47 -16.57
CA ILE A 853 20.60 -32.17 -15.98
C ILE A 853 21.96 -31.67 -16.47
N SER A 854 23.00 -32.50 -16.42
CA SER A 854 24.35 -32.15 -16.87
C SER A 854 24.38 -31.74 -18.35
N THR A 855 23.66 -32.49 -19.20
CA THR A 855 23.56 -32.23 -20.64
C THR A 855 22.93 -30.88 -20.95
N ILE A 856 21.91 -30.47 -20.21
CA ILE A 856 21.23 -29.17 -20.39
C ILE A 856 22.03 -28.04 -19.72
N LYS A 857 22.47 -28.26 -18.48
CA LYS A 857 23.00 -27.22 -17.60
C LYS A 857 24.30 -26.60 -18.14
N LYS A 858 25.22 -27.41 -18.65
CA LYS A 858 26.52 -26.92 -19.13
C LYS A 858 26.41 -25.84 -20.22
N PRO A 859 25.76 -26.08 -21.38
CA PRO A 859 25.60 -25.04 -22.40
C PRO A 859 24.67 -23.90 -21.93
N LEU A 860 23.70 -24.20 -21.06
CA LEU A 860 22.79 -23.19 -20.51
C LEU A 860 23.49 -22.19 -19.59
N ASP A 861 24.42 -22.64 -18.75
CA ASP A 861 25.17 -21.77 -17.83
C ASP A 861 26.06 -20.79 -18.61
N GLU A 862 26.71 -21.26 -19.69
CA GLU A 862 27.50 -20.42 -20.59
C GLU A 862 26.63 -19.35 -21.27
N PHE A 863 25.48 -19.77 -21.80
CA PHE A 863 24.50 -18.87 -22.41
C PHE A 863 23.97 -17.84 -21.40
N THR A 864 23.57 -18.30 -20.22
CA THR A 864 23.03 -17.44 -19.15
C THR A 864 24.07 -16.44 -18.66
N SER A 865 25.34 -16.83 -18.56
CA SER A 865 26.44 -15.93 -18.19
C SER A 865 26.67 -14.84 -19.24
N PHE A 866 26.45 -15.15 -20.52
CA PHE A 866 26.44 -14.13 -21.58
C PHE A 866 25.25 -13.18 -21.46
N GLN A 867 24.05 -13.71 -21.21
CA GLN A 867 22.85 -12.89 -21.00
C GLN A 867 22.98 -11.95 -19.79
N LYS A 868 23.52 -12.44 -18.66
CA LYS A 868 23.75 -11.64 -17.45
C LYS A 868 24.66 -10.43 -17.73
N ARG A 869 25.75 -10.62 -18.46
CA ARG A 869 26.65 -9.50 -18.87
C ARG A 869 25.92 -8.42 -19.65
N ILE A 870 24.98 -8.80 -20.53
CA ILE A 870 24.17 -7.84 -21.29
C ILE A 870 23.14 -7.17 -20.37
N ALA A 871 22.43 -7.96 -19.57
CA ALA A 871 21.43 -7.48 -18.62
C ALA A 871 22.01 -6.47 -17.62
N ASP A 872 23.20 -6.75 -17.09
CA ASP A 872 23.88 -5.85 -16.14
C ASP A 872 24.33 -4.56 -16.81
N MET A 873 24.72 -4.60 -18.10
CA MET A 873 24.95 -3.38 -18.87
C MET A 873 23.65 -2.60 -19.10
N VAL A 874 22.55 -3.27 -19.43
CA VAL A 874 21.23 -2.62 -19.58
C VAL A 874 20.81 -1.94 -18.27
N LYS A 875 20.98 -2.59 -17.12
CA LYS A 875 20.72 -2.00 -15.80
C LYS A 875 21.61 -0.79 -15.54
N ARG A 876 22.89 -0.88 -15.87
CA ARG A 876 23.87 0.20 -15.68
C ARG A 876 23.53 1.46 -16.47
N ILE A 877 22.83 1.34 -17.59
CA ILE A 877 22.39 2.48 -18.42
C ILE A 877 20.96 2.97 -18.09
N GLY A 878 20.34 2.44 -17.03
CA GLY A 878 18.99 2.83 -16.60
C GLY A 878 17.85 2.02 -17.24
N GLY A 879 18.16 0.89 -17.88
CA GLY A 879 17.16 -0.07 -18.37
C GLY A 879 16.80 -1.16 -17.36
N VAL A 880 15.81 -1.98 -17.71
CA VAL A 880 15.24 -3.04 -16.86
C VAL A 880 16.18 -4.23 -16.64
N GLY A 881 16.74 -4.80 -17.71
CA GLY A 881 17.66 -5.93 -17.69
C GLY A 881 17.05 -7.28 -17.28
N THR A 882 15.73 -7.46 -17.36
CA THR A 882 15.06 -8.73 -17.03
C THR A 882 15.29 -9.75 -18.13
N ILE A 883 15.76 -10.95 -17.76
CA ILE A 883 15.98 -12.06 -18.69
C ILE A 883 14.76 -12.99 -18.65
N HIS A 884 14.17 -13.29 -19.81
CA HIS A 884 13.13 -14.30 -19.96
C HIS A 884 13.35 -15.11 -21.25
N GLY A 885 13.84 -16.34 -21.10
CA GLY A 885 14.29 -17.14 -22.23
C GLY A 885 15.50 -16.50 -22.91
N SER A 886 15.36 -16.19 -24.19
CA SER A 886 16.38 -15.54 -25.03
C SER A 886 16.21 -14.02 -25.14
N ILE A 887 15.34 -13.41 -24.34
CA ILE A 887 15.00 -11.97 -24.44
C ILE A 887 15.44 -11.25 -23.15
N ILE A 888 16.00 -10.05 -23.32
CA ILE A 888 16.39 -9.13 -22.25
C ILE A 888 15.62 -7.82 -22.42
N ASP A 889 14.85 -7.43 -21.42
CA ASP A 889 14.04 -6.20 -21.48
C ASP A 889 14.90 -4.96 -21.20
N ILE A 890 14.76 -3.92 -22.03
CA ILE A 890 15.26 -2.57 -21.75
C ILE A 890 14.15 -1.78 -21.05
N ASP A 891 12.94 -1.84 -21.59
CA ASP A 891 11.71 -1.36 -20.97
C ASP A 891 10.53 -2.25 -21.42
N PHE A 892 9.29 -1.80 -21.18
CA PHE A 892 8.08 -2.57 -21.52
C PHE A 892 7.92 -2.89 -23.03
N ARG A 893 8.49 -2.09 -23.93
CA ARG A 893 8.34 -2.25 -25.39
C ARG A 893 9.65 -2.43 -26.14
N ASN A 894 10.79 -2.15 -25.51
CA ASN A 894 12.11 -2.22 -26.11
C ASN A 894 12.90 -3.38 -25.50
N HIS A 895 13.44 -4.24 -26.35
CA HIS A 895 14.04 -5.50 -25.94
C HIS A 895 15.32 -5.81 -26.73
N ILE A 896 16.14 -6.69 -26.19
CA ILE A 896 17.30 -7.30 -26.84
C ILE A 896 17.05 -8.80 -26.94
N TYR A 897 17.04 -9.34 -28.16
CA TYR A 897 17.06 -10.78 -28.38
C TYR A 897 18.52 -11.27 -28.42
N VAL A 898 18.82 -12.32 -27.66
CA VAL A 898 20.11 -13.02 -27.66
C VAL A 898 19.92 -14.38 -28.32
N ASN A 899 20.52 -14.58 -29.48
CA ASN A 899 20.37 -15.83 -30.22
C ASN A 899 21.13 -16.97 -29.50
N PRO A 900 20.46 -18.08 -29.11
CA PRO A 900 21.10 -19.17 -28.39
C PRO A 900 22.07 -20.01 -29.23
N PHE A 901 22.09 -19.86 -30.56
CA PHE A 901 22.95 -20.64 -31.45
C PHE A 901 24.31 -19.98 -31.71
N ASP A 902 24.35 -18.65 -31.85
CA ASP A 902 25.55 -17.90 -32.25
C ASP A 902 25.89 -16.71 -31.33
N LEU A 903 25.11 -16.49 -30.27
CA LEU A 903 25.25 -15.40 -29.32
C LEU A 903 25.13 -13.99 -29.93
N SER A 904 24.57 -13.87 -31.15
CA SER A 904 24.26 -12.57 -31.74
C SER A 904 23.17 -11.85 -30.93
N ILE A 905 23.28 -10.52 -30.87
CA ILE A 905 22.35 -9.67 -30.12
C ILE A 905 21.62 -8.73 -31.09
N THR A 906 20.31 -8.65 -30.94
CA THR A 906 19.44 -7.88 -31.84
C THR A 906 18.48 -7.03 -31.03
N GLY A 907 18.57 -5.70 -31.18
CA GLY A 907 17.65 -4.75 -30.55
C GLY A 907 16.35 -4.61 -31.34
N TYR A 908 15.21 -4.70 -30.68
CA TYR A 908 13.91 -4.52 -31.32
C TYR A 908 12.88 -3.87 -30.40
N TRP A 909 11.92 -3.19 -31.03
CA TRP A 909 10.72 -2.68 -30.38
C TRP A 909 9.53 -3.59 -30.71
N ALA A 910 8.64 -3.84 -29.76
CA ALA A 910 7.46 -4.68 -29.95
C ALA A 910 6.20 -4.06 -29.32
N SER A 911 5.10 -4.09 -30.07
CA SER A 911 3.77 -3.79 -29.51
C SER A 911 3.00 -5.05 -29.11
N ASN A 912 3.32 -6.17 -29.74
CA ASN A 912 2.85 -7.52 -29.40
C ASN A 912 3.81 -8.55 -30.03
N ILE A 913 3.54 -9.84 -29.83
CA ILE A 913 4.41 -10.92 -30.33
C ILE A 913 4.54 -10.97 -31.86
N ILE A 914 3.60 -10.40 -32.61
CA ILE A 914 3.61 -10.34 -34.08
C ILE A 914 4.31 -9.07 -34.55
N ASN A 915 3.84 -7.91 -34.10
CA ASN A 915 4.26 -6.59 -34.60
C ASN A 915 5.56 -6.11 -33.93
N LYS A 916 6.69 -6.32 -34.62
CA LYS A 916 8.03 -5.93 -34.15
C LYS A 916 8.77 -5.07 -35.18
N ILE A 917 9.63 -4.18 -34.68
CA ILE A 917 10.54 -3.36 -35.48
C ILE A 917 11.96 -3.65 -35.01
N VAL A 918 12.76 -4.28 -35.86
CA VAL A 918 14.17 -4.63 -35.60
C VAL A 918 15.05 -3.47 -35.99
N TYR A 919 15.95 -3.06 -35.10
CA TYR A 919 16.87 -1.95 -35.33
C TYR A 919 18.23 -2.45 -35.81
N PRO A 920 18.96 -1.66 -36.62
CA PRO A 920 20.29 -2.03 -37.11
C PRO A 920 21.33 -2.22 -36.00
N SER A 921 21.13 -1.57 -34.86
CA SER A 921 21.98 -1.69 -33.68
C SER A 921 21.20 -1.31 -32.42
N ILE A 922 21.68 -1.76 -31.26
CA ILE A 922 21.11 -1.39 -29.96
C ILE A 922 21.21 0.14 -29.72
N PRO A 923 22.33 0.83 -30.02
CA PRO A 923 22.38 2.29 -29.96
C PRO A 923 21.30 2.98 -30.81
N ALA A 924 21.02 2.50 -32.03
CA ALA A 924 19.97 3.07 -32.88
C ALA A 924 18.56 2.87 -32.29
N LEU A 925 18.30 1.74 -31.63
CA LEU A 925 17.06 1.51 -30.86
C LEU A 925 16.96 2.51 -29.71
N LEU A 926 18.01 2.64 -28.91
CA LEU A 926 18.05 3.52 -27.73
C LEU A 926 17.88 4.98 -28.12
N GLU A 927 18.60 5.47 -29.12
CA GLU A 927 18.50 6.85 -29.59
C GLU A 927 17.07 7.20 -30.05
N LYS A 928 16.39 6.24 -30.70
CA LYS A 928 15.05 6.48 -31.25
C LYS A 928 13.94 6.37 -30.22
N ASN A 929 13.97 5.34 -29.38
CA ASN A 929 12.85 4.99 -28.49
C ASN A 929 13.13 5.26 -27.00
N CYS A 930 14.39 5.35 -26.59
CA CYS A 930 14.80 5.47 -25.20
C CYS A 930 15.86 6.58 -25.02
N PRO A 931 15.57 7.85 -25.38
CA PRO A 931 16.58 8.91 -25.46
C PRO A 931 17.29 9.21 -24.14
N THR A 932 16.61 9.04 -23.00
CA THR A 932 17.22 9.17 -21.66
C THR A 932 18.27 8.09 -21.41
N ILE A 933 17.93 6.82 -21.67
CA ILE A 933 18.84 5.66 -21.55
C ILE A 933 20.02 5.80 -22.53
N PHE A 934 19.76 6.31 -23.74
CA PHE A 934 20.81 6.60 -24.72
C PHE A 934 21.82 7.62 -24.20
N GLY A 935 21.35 8.67 -23.51
CA GLY A 935 22.23 9.66 -22.87
C GLY A 935 23.22 9.04 -21.89
N GLU A 936 22.78 8.11 -21.05
CA GLU A 936 23.64 7.38 -20.11
C GLU A 936 24.60 6.42 -20.83
N TYR A 937 24.12 5.73 -21.86
CA TYR A 937 24.97 4.89 -22.72
C TYR A 937 26.13 5.70 -23.34
N VAL A 938 25.88 6.92 -23.84
CA VAL A 938 26.92 7.79 -24.40
C VAL A 938 27.94 8.23 -23.35
N LYS A 939 27.52 8.47 -22.10
CA LYS A 939 28.45 8.80 -21.01
C LYS A 939 29.42 7.64 -20.72
N LEU A 940 28.92 6.40 -20.76
CA LEU A 940 29.74 5.21 -20.53
C LEU A 940 30.79 4.97 -21.62
N LEU A 941 30.53 5.36 -22.87
CA LEU A 941 31.53 5.28 -23.95
C LEU A 941 32.75 6.19 -23.73
N LYS A 942 32.67 7.19 -22.85
CA LYS A 942 33.79 8.09 -22.51
C LYS A 942 34.75 7.49 -21.48
N GLY A 943 34.36 6.43 -20.76
CA GLY A 943 35.25 5.66 -19.89
C GLY A 943 35.70 4.38 -20.60
N ASN A 944 37.00 4.08 -20.61
CA ASN A 944 37.60 2.91 -21.27
C ASN A 944 37.16 1.56 -20.64
N SER A 945 35.90 1.17 -20.77
CA SER A 945 35.39 -0.16 -20.36
C SER A 945 34.82 -0.93 -21.55
N GLU A 946 35.07 -2.24 -21.59
CA GLU A 946 34.45 -3.14 -22.57
C GLU A 946 32.91 -3.05 -22.50
N ASN A 947 32.27 -2.72 -23.62
CA ASN A 947 30.82 -2.55 -23.69
C ASN A 947 30.20 -3.60 -24.64
N PRO A 948 29.44 -4.58 -24.13
CA PRO A 948 28.85 -5.63 -24.95
C PRO A 948 27.75 -5.11 -25.90
N LEU A 949 27.22 -3.90 -25.67
CA LEU A 949 26.23 -3.24 -26.53
C LEU A 949 26.87 -2.44 -27.67
N ALA A 950 28.21 -2.34 -27.69
CA ALA A 950 28.93 -1.63 -28.75
C ALA A 950 28.81 -2.37 -30.10
N PRO A 951 28.66 -1.64 -31.22
CA PRO A 951 28.54 -2.26 -32.53
C PRO A 951 29.82 -3.02 -32.90
N LYS A 952 29.70 -4.32 -33.16
CA LYS A 952 30.78 -5.14 -33.73
C LYS A 952 30.85 -4.86 -35.24
N GLN A 953 31.76 -3.95 -35.62
CA GLN A 953 32.07 -3.51 -36.99
C GLN A 953 30.94 -2.73 -37.73
N GLN A 954 31.25 -1.49 -38.12
CA GLN A 954 30.41 -0.69 -39.00
C GLN A 954 30.62 -1.12 -40.46
N THR A 955 29.59 -1.70 -41.08
CA THR A 955 29.42 -1.54 -42.52
C THR A 955 28.80 -0.16 -42.75
N ASN A 956 29.42 0.68 -43.58
CA ASN A 956 28.99 2.05 -43.92
C ASN A 956 27.70 2.09 -44.78
N VAL A 957 26.68 1.32 -44.40
CA VAL A 957 25.37 1.30 -45.05
C VAL A 957 24.33 1.67 -44.00
N ALA A 958 23.58 2.74 -44.25
CA ALA A 958 22.45 3.16 -43.42
C ALA A 958 21.31 2.14 -43.58
N ILE A 959 21.37 1.03 -42.83
CA ILE A 959 20.28 0.07 -42.73
C ILE A 959 19.15 0.74 -41.95
N LEU A 960 17.93 0.74 -42.49
CA LEU A 960 16.76 1.27 -41.79
C LEU A 960 16.16 0.20 -40.86
N PRO A 961 15.45 0.58 -39.79
CA PRO A 961 14.68 -0.37 -38.99
C PRO A 961 13.71 -1.18 -39.85
N GLN A 962 13.62 -2.48 -39.62
CA GLN A 962 12.84 -3.42 -40.44
C GLN A 962 11.66 -3.99 -39.65
N THR A 963 10.49 -4.05 -40.30
CA THR A 963 9.32 -4.73 -39.74
C THR A 963 9.55 -6.25 -39.76
N TYR A 964 9.35 -6.89 -38.61
CA TYR A 964 9.50 -8.33 -38.45
C TYR A 964 8.24 -8.94 -37.86
N LEU A 965 7.53 -9.74 -38.66
CA LEU A 965 6.20 -10.27 -38.33
C LEU A 965 6.21 -11.72 -37.83
N ASP A 966 7.33 -12.45 -37.94
CA ASP A 966 7.45 -13.85 -37.51
C ASP A 966 7.49 -13.96 -35.96
N THR A 967 7.17 -15.14 -35.44
CA THR A 967 7.11 -15.48 -34.01
C THR A 967 8.09 -16.59 -33.60
N ASP A 968 8.91 -17.07 -34.54
CA ASP A 968 9.98 -18.04 -34.36
C ASP A 968 10.95 -17.72 -33.19
N ILE A 969 11.36 -16.45 -33.00
CA ILE A 969 12.23 -16.03 -31.89
C ILE A 969 11.60 -16.34 -30.53
N TYR A 970 10.27 -16.27 -30.41
CA TYR A 970 9.54 -16.61 -29.20
C TYR A 970 9.41 -18.13 -29.03
N ARG A 971 9.46 -18.92 -30.10
CA ARG A 971 9.55 -20.39 -29.99
C ARG A 971 10.90 -20.81 -29.41
N ALA A 972 12.01 -20.29 -29.95
CA ALA A 972 13.34 -20.56 -29.41
C ALA A 972 13.46 -20.06 -27.96
N SER A 973 13.04 -18.82 -27.70
CA SER A 973 13.04 -18.24 -26.36
C SER A 973 12.22 -19.07 -25.35
N ARG A 974 11.05 -19.58 -25.75
CA ARG A 974 10.25 -20.46 -24.88
C ARG A 974 10.95 -21.75 -24.52
N GLU A 975 11.70 -22.38 -25.43
CA GLU A 975 12.46 -23.59 -25.09
C GLU A 975 13.60 -23.29 -24.11
N ILE A 976 14.35 -22.21 -24.33
CA ILE A 976 15.38 -21.75 -23.38
C ILE A 976 14.77 -21.45 -22.01
N ASN A 977 13.61 -20.78 -21.97
CA ASN A 977 12.92 -20.47 -20.72
C ASN A 977 12.51 -21.74 -19.93
N LYS A 978 12.19 -22.84 -20.61
CA LYS A 978 11.94 -24.13 -19.94
C LYS A 978 13.22 -24.69 -19.32
N MET A 979 14.34 -24.63 -20.04
CA MET A 979 15.64 -25.10 -19.55
C MET A 979 16.14 -24.24 -18.38
N GLN A 980 15.92 -22.92 -18.43
CA GLN A 980 16.30 -21.96 -17.37
C GLN A 980 15.66 -22.25 -16.01
N LYS A 981 14.58 -23.05 -15.94
CA LYS A 981 14.01 -23.53 -14.67
C LYS A 981 14.97 -24.40 -13.86
N LEU A 982 16.04 -24.92 -14.46
CA LEU A 982 17.12 -25.58 -13.74
C LEU A 982 17.82 -24.64 -12.73
N HIS A 983 17.81 -23.32 -12.95
CA HIS A 983 18.31 -22.36 -11.96
C HIS A 983 17.43 -22.26 -10.71
N SER A 984 16.20 -22.77 -10.77
CA SER A 984 15.29 -22.92 -9.62
C SER A 984 15.20 -24.40 -9.20
N ASN A 985 16.19 -25.21 -9.60
CA ASN A 985 16.29 -26.64 -9.30
C ASN A 985 15.20 -27.51 -9.96
N ILE A 986 14.56 -27.06 -11.04
CA ILE A 986 13.46 -27.81 -11.68
C ILE A 986 13.84 -28.30 -13.08
N LEU A 987 13.89 -29.62 -13.25
CA LEU A 987 13.97 -30.27 -14.56
C LEU A 987 12.56 -30.37 -15.16
N SER A 988 12.26 -29.48 -16.10
CA SER A 988 10.92 -29.37 -16.71
C SER A 988 10.83 -29.90 -18.15
N SER A 989 11.96 -30.34 -18.72
CA SER A 989 12.07 -30.79 -20.11
C SER A 989 13.00 -31.99 -20.23
N TRP A 990 12.64 -32.92 -21.11
CA TRP A 990 13.40 -34.14 -21.40
C TRP A 990 13.71 -34.25 -22.89
N TYR A 991 14.94 -34.62 -23.21
CA TYR A 991 15.50 -34.69 -24.57
C TYR A 991 16.17 -36.05 -24.82
N GLU A 992 15.38 -37.06 -25.16
CA GLU A 992 15.83 -38.46 -25.29
C GLU A 992 17.04 -38.64 -26.21
N ASP A 993 17.03 -37.98 -27.37
CA ASP A 993 18.10 -38.06 -28.39
C ASP A 993 19.49 -37.60 -27.88
N THR A 994 19.54 -36.88 -26.76
CA THR A 994 20.79 -36.34 -26.22
C THR A 994 21.51 -37.32 -25.29
N LEU A 995 20.80 -38.28 -24.69
CA LEU A 995 21.38 -39.28 -23.79
C LEU A 995 22.10 -40.41 -24.54
N HIS A 996 21.72 -40.69 -25.79
CA HIS A 996 22.22 -41.83 -26.58
C HIS A 996 23.29 -41.48 -27.63
N LYS A 997 23.76 -40.22 -27.70
CA LYS A 997 24.84 -39.84 -28.61
C LYS A 997 26.19 -40.40 -28.12
N ARG A 998 26.54 -41.62 -28.57
CA ARG A 998 27.94 -42.05 -28.65
C ARG A 998 28.69 -41.10 -29.61
N PRO A 999 29.96 -40.77 -29.34
CA PRO A 999 30.78 -40.03 -30.29
C PRO A 999 30.90 -40.87 -31.57
N GLN A 1000 30.35 -40.37 -32.68
CA GLN A 1000 30.72 -40.89 -34.00
C GLN A 1000 32.18 -40.51 -34.22
N ILE A 1001 33.05 -41.50 -34.02
CA ILE A 1001 34.39 -41.51 -34.62
C ILE A 1001 34.13 -41.68 -36.12
N GLU A 1002 34.21 -40.59 -36.88
CA GLU A 1002 34.40 -40.67 -38.33
C GLU A 1002 35.77 -41.32 -38.56
N ILE A 1003 35.76 -42.57 -39.02
CA ILE A 1003 36.88 -43.16 -39.73
C ILE A 1003 36.55 -42.99 -41.21
N THR A 1004 37.54 -42.44 -41.93
CA THR A 1004 37.67 -42.07 -43.35
C THR A 1004 36.99 -40.81 -43.83
#